data_AF-A0A9P6YJC3-F1
#
_entry.id   AF-A0A9P6YJC3-F1
#
_cell.length_a   1.000
_cell.length_b   1.000
_cell.length_c   1.000
_cell.angle_alpha   90.00
_cell.angle_beta   90.00
_cell.angle_gamma   90.00
#
_symmetry.space_group_name_H-M   'P 1'
#
loop_
_entity.id
_entity.type
_entity.pdbx_description
1 polymer ?
#
loop_
_entity_poly.entity_id
_entity_poly.type
_entity_poly.pdbx_seq_one_letter_code
_entity_poly.pdbx_strand_id
1 'polypeptide(L)'
;MSDRTNQSVTESSIQPDDEQDLDRVIYSDEEEMFQESLDLSQVTADNVDTILREQFTRFHPSLPAGILIHNTPIFLGLSRVIKKFGLSQVQFEALFQIIMNKKLAIRRKIMLVSLLLPRENVPEECVIRVIASIRNSNVKLTKRLLQWIISIYDMVDSVDGQFKNTYPILFHYLTIDAIRTEVCHLLYFMTRKERVTRYRIRKLKEMIDKERDNSALIALLMVYKSYDHSIEVPDNIRLKDTIIFEHPDPECRNNLINIKRLWTNTEDELDLHRPIISFSSSISNNDKARKRSKKNKTESPLTTRTVDIQYRNLDVQEVLHSAENINQLQFNEQLDTMLGDRMLQHVIVCNPDDSLILRIGYWLDQKLLYLLRWPNPKDPGKNEFKELLKKLIKLTQFTKAQLPIVEDFLREYLKIWNGFEFQDEIFELLPFLKPNSFKNINEDVLKPLYRLFHVSDVNWKTRLVLCYTEWLKNWVLLDWNQHKALKATEQEVDQVTWLFKGLSFDTDYFVSMQDFILHIDRLCVIGLAEEQDHSLFQHASISFFELVSSISLQHDIPKIVTPAAPFIYRNFFSTSAMAVDRICRVIYQYKMAFEENERKSDDWISQYSEDYLADFNTYMLNICNSLWKSIGFHEKDKKKQNNQAFSLSTLSIEKLIKTCEERGTDIEKILSLGQSAALAGFSKRFIKTLEEDRFIHDEPMTTEYFNRLQKEGVIEMTYQEYRIKYLEYLKEEGLDGIYDLLYSNKMREIIHVQVGQCGNQIGQKFWETISQEHGLEPNGNYTGDNDLQLERINVFYNEGSQGKYVPRAVLVDLEPGTMDAIRSSPYGKLFRPDNLIFGQSGAGNSWAKGYYTEGAELVESVLDVVRKEAENTDCLQGFQLCHSLGGGTGSGLGSLLLSKIREEYPDRMLCTYSVVPSPKVSDTVVEPYNAVLSVHQLVENCDATFCIDNEALYDICFRTLKLTNPAYGELNQLVSTVMSGVSTSLRFPGQLNSDLRKLFVNMVPFPRLHFFMVGFAPLTAFGSQQYRNLSVPELTAQMFDARNMMAASDPRHGRYLTAATIFRGRLSTKEVENQMLAVQQKNSSYFVEWIPNGVKTSLCDIPPVGLKMSGTFIGNSTAIQELFKRVNEQFTAMFRRKAFVHWYTEEGMDEMEFTEAESNMNDLVSEYQQYQEATADDEEEYLEEEEYLEEEDDQAYDDEE
;
A
#
# COMPACT_ATOMS: atom_id res chain seq x y z
N MET A 1 -11.91 -101.88 5.34
CA MET A 1 -12.60 -102.82 4.43
C MET A 1 -14.04 -102.35 4.30
N SER A 2 -14.57 -102.43 3.08
CA SER A 2 -15.97 -102.27 2.64
C SER A 2 -16.60 -100.89 2.87
N ASP A 3 -16.95 -100.14 1.81
CA ASP A 3 -18.10 -100.39 0.91
C ASP A 3 -19.41 -100.43 1.70
N ARG A 4 -20.56 -99.88 1.30
CA ARG A 4 -21.06 -99.18 0.11
C ARG A 4 -22.56 -98.96 0.42
N THR A 5 -23.14 -97.92 -0.18
CA THR A 5 -24.48 -97.91 -0.81
C THR A 5 -25.78 -98.18 -0.02
N ASN A 6 -26.80 -97.50 -0.54
CA ASN A 6 -28.23 -97.79 -0.61
C ASN A 6 -29.10 -97.11 0.46
N GLN A 7 -29.82 -96.05 0.08
CA GLN A 7 -31.06 -96.01 -0.71
C GLN A 7 -32.32 -96.31 0.14
N SER A 8 -33.17 -95.30 0.16
CA SER A 8 -34.62 -95.36 -0.08
C SER A 8 -35.59 -95.40 1.12
N VAL A 9 -36.54 -94.46 1.05
CA VAL A 9 -38.01 -94.64 1.16
C VAL A 9 -38.73 -94.29 2.49
N THR A 10 -39.52 -93.20 2.35
CA THR A 10 -40.86 -92.85 2.87
C THR A 10 -41.12 -92.37 4.30
N GLU A 11 -41.66 -91.14 4.32
CA GLU A 11 -42.87 -90.63 4.98
C GLU A 11 -43.12 -90.94 6.46
N SER A 12 -43.09 -89.89 7.28
CA SER A 12 -44.30 -89.42 7.96
C SER A 12 -44.10 -88.03 8.56
N SER A 13 -45.19 -87.28 8.58
CA SER A 13 -45.39 -85.89 8.99
C SER A 13 -44.97 -85.57 10.44
N ILE A 14 -44.24 -84.47 10.62
CA ILE A 14 -44.19 -83.69 11.87
C ILE A 14 -44.31 -82.19 11.51
N GLN A 15 -45.16 -81.50 12.26
CA GLN A 15 -45.56 -80.10 12.13
C GLN A 15 -44.44 -79.10 12.51
N PRO A 16 -44.54 -77.82 12.07
CA PRO A 16 -43.45 -76.83 12.11
C PRO A 16 -43.37 -76.06 13.44
N ASP A 17 -43.55 -76.74 14.59
CA ASP A 17 -43.58 -76.10 15.91
C ASP A 17 -42.38 -76.46 16.81
N ASP A 18 -41.48 -77.37 16.39
CA ASP A 18 -40.33 -77.79 17.22
C ASP A 18 -38.96 -77.22 16.79
N GLU A 19 -38.89 -76.38 15.75
CA GLU A 19 -37.63 -75.69 15.36
C GLU A 19 -37.48 -74.29 15.99
N GLN A 20 -38.53 -73.72 16.60
CA GLN A 20 -38.46 -72.38 17.22
C GLN A 20 -37.86 -72.38 18.64
N ASP A 21 -37.81 -73.53 19.31
CA ASP A 21 -37.36 -73.63 20.71
C ASP A 21 -35.91 -74.10 20.89
N LEU A 22 -35.25 -74.58 19.83
CA LEU A 22 -33.80 -74.87 19.82
C LEU A 22 -32.95 -73.68 19.35
N ASP A 23 -33.52 -72.80 18.51
CA ASP A 23 -32.85 -71.58 18.02
C ASP A 23 -32.98 -70.38 18.98
N ARG A 24 -33.84 -70.44 20.01
CA ARG A 24 -33.94 -69.38 21.03
C ARG A 24 -32.92 -69.49 22.16
N VAL A 25 -32.42 -70.69 22.43
CA VAL A 25 -31.48 -70.95 23.54
C VAL A 25 -30.01 -70.76 23.13
N ILE A 26 -29.70 -70.83 21.83
CA ILE A 26 -28.33 -70.62 21.32
C ILE A 26 -28.07 -69.13 20.99
N TYR A 27 -29.13 -68.32 20.78
CA TYR A 27 -29.00 -66.90 20.43
C TYR A 27 -29.08 -65.92 21.62
N SER A 28 -29.39 -66.36 22.84
CA SER A 28 -29.32 -65.48 24.03
C SER A 28 -27.93 -65.47 24.67
N ASP A 29 -27.28 -66.63 24.75
CA ASP A 29 -26.06 -66.80 25.56
C ASP A 29 -24.79 -66.39 24.80
N GLU A 30 -24.83 -66.32 23.46
CA GLU A 30 -23.73 -65.81 22.63
C GLU A 30 -23.80 -64.29 22.38
N GLU A 31 -24.96 -63.64 22.61
CA GLU A 31 -25.09 -62.18 22.55
C GLU A 31 -24.50 -61.49 23.79
N GLU A 32 -24.46 -62.16 24.95
CA GLU A 32 -23.84 -61.61 26.17
C GLU A 32 -22.30 -61.72 26.17
N MET A 33 -21.70 -62.74 25.53
CA MET A 33 -20.25 -62.94 25.55
C MET A 33 -19.43 -62.05 24.60
N PHE A 34 -20.05 -61.37 23.62
CA PHE A 34 -19.35 -60.47 22.69
C PHE A 34 -19.66 -58.99 22.90
N GLN A 35 -20.43 -58.64 23.95
CA GLN A 35 -20.69 -57.25 24.34
C GLN A 35 -19.58 -56.63 25.21
N GLU A 36 -18.63 -57.42 25.73
CA GLU A 36 -17.60 -56.96 26.68
C GLU A 36 -16.20 -56.67 26.09
N SER A 37 -16.00 -56.62 24.77
CA SER A 37 -14.62 -56.47 24.22
C SER A 37 -14.43 -55.47 23.06
N LEU A 38 -15.12 -54.32 23.07
CA LEU A 38 -14.67 -53.15 22.30
C LEU A 38 -15.16 -51.84 22.95
N ASP A 39 -14.30 -51.23 23.75
CA ASP A 39 -14.50 -49.87 24.29
C ASP A 39 -14.51 -48.85 23.14
N LEU A 40 -15.69 -48.28 22.87
CA LEU A 40 -15.94 -47.28 21.83
C LEU A 40 -15.17 -45.96 22.02
N SER A 41 -14.49 -45.77 23.16
CA SER A 41 -13.67 -44.60 23.50
C SER A 41 -12.24 -44.66 22.93
N GLN A 42 -11.74 -45.82 22.53
CA GLN A 42 -10.36 -45.99 22.00
C GLN A 42 -10.26 -45.98 20.47
N VAL A 43 -11.40 -45.88 19.75
CA VAL A 43 -11.43 -45.93 18.28
C VAL A 43 -11.39 -44.52 17.70
N THR A 44 -10.21 -44.10 17.21
CA THR A 44 -9.94 -42.83 16.51
C THR A 44 -9.90 -43.03 14.99
N ALA A 45 -10.06 -41.94 14.21
CA ALA A 45 -10.11 -41.99 12.73
C ALA A 45 -8.93 -42.75 12.09
N ASP A 46 -7.74 -42.69 12.70
CA ASP A 46 -6.52 -43.32 12.20
C ASP A 46 -6.44 -44.85 12.46
N ASN A 47 -7.12 -45.35 13.50
CA ASN A 47 -7.05 -46.76 13.92
C ASN A 47 -8.23 -47.62 13.41
N VAL A 48 -9.25 -46.99 12.80
CA VAL A 48 -10.46 -47.69 12.35
C VAL A 48 -10.16 -48.69 11.23
N ASP A 49 -9.25 -48.35 10.30
CA ASP A 49 -9.01 -49.18 9.12
C ASP A 49 -8.16 -50.42 9.39
N THR A 50 -7.26 -50.38 10.37
CA THR A 50 -6.51 -51.54 10.85
C THR A 50 -7.43 -52.53 11.57
N ILE A 51 -8.31 -52.03 12.46
CA ILE A 51 -9.29 -52.86 13.19
C ILE A 51 -10.29 -53.51 12.21
N LEU A 52 -10.79 -52.77 11.23
CA LEU A 52 -11.70 -53.32 10.22
C LEU A 52 -10.99 -54.32 9.30
N ARG A 53 -9.74 -54.08 8.87
CA ARG A 53 -8.98 -55.03 8.04
C ARG A 53 -8.80 -56.39 8.73
N GLU A 54 -8.48 -56.44 10.02
CA GLU A 54 -8.34 -57.70 10.75
C GLU A 54 -9.64 -58.51 10.82
N GLN A 55 -10.80 -57.85 10.91
CA GLN A 55 -12.10 -58.53 10.96
C GLN A 55 -12.61 -58.91 9.55
N PHE A 56 -12.33 -58.10 8.52
CA PHE A 56 -12.67 -58.42 7.13
C PHE A 56 -11.82 -59.56 6.54
N THR A 57 -10.59 -59.79 7.03
CA THR A 57 -9.80 -60.98 6.63
C THR A 57 -10.44 -62.30 7.11
N ARG A 58 -11.16 -62.28 8.24
CA ARG A 58 -11.99 -63.40 8.73
C ARG A 58 -13.33 -63.54 7.98
N PHE A 59 -13.67 -62.58 7.11
CA PHE A 59 -14.92 -62.48 6.36
C PHE A 59 -14.66 -62.21 4.86
N HIS A 60 -13.84 -63.07 4.23
CA HIS A 60 -13.42 -62.93 2.83
C HIS A 60 -14.31 -63.77 1.86
N PRO A 61 -14.60 -63.30 0.63
CA PRO A 61 -15.48 -63.98 -0.35
C PRO A 61 -15.05 -65.40 -0.78
N SER A 62 -13.80 -65.80 -0.53
CA SER A 62 -13.25 -67.12 -0.89
C SER A 62 -13.57 -68.25 0.11
N LEU A 63 -14.15 -67.94 1.28
CA LEU A 63 -14.40 -68.94 2.35
C LEU A 63 -15.64 -69.85 2.09
N PRO A 64 -15.68 -71.07 2.68
CA PRO A 64 -16.83 -71.98 2.58
C PRO A 64 -18.05 -71.50 3.38
N ALA A 65 -19.26 -71.89 2.93
CA ALA A 65 -20.53 -71.35 3.44
C ALA A 65 -20.75 -71.55 4.95
N GLY A 66 -20.25 -72.65 5.54
CA GLY A 66 -20.38 -72.91 6.98
C GLY A 66 -19.60 -71.92 7.86
N ILE A 67 -18.42 -71.47 7.44
CA ILE A 67 -17.59 -70.52 8.20
C ILE A 67 -18.17 -69.10 8.10
N LEU A 68 -18.71 -68.74 6.94
CA LEU A 68 -19.43 -67.48 6.74
C LEU A 68 -20.69 -67.40 7.62
N ILE A 69 -21.38 -68.53 7.82
CA ILE A 69 -22.54 -68.62 8.70
C ILE A 69 -22.14 -68.45 10.17
N HIS A 70 -21.04 -69.05 10.61
CA HIS A 70 -20.54 -68.93 11.98
C HIS A 70 -20.04 -67.51 12.30
N ASN A 71 -19.43 -66.81 11.33
CA ASN A 71 -18.85 -65.47 11.57
C ASN A 71 -19.84 -64.31 11.38
N THR A 72 -21.09 -64.57 10.96
CA THR A 72 -22.09 -63.51 10.74
C THR A 72 -22.47 -62.74 12.03
N PRO A 73 -22.66 -63.38 13.21
CA PRO A 73 -22.99 -62.69 14.46
C PRO A 73 -21.86 -61.77 14.94
N ILE A 74 -20.61 -62.25 14.85
CA ILE A 74 -19.39 -61.50 15.20
C ILE A 74 -19.29 -60.22 14.34
N PHE A 75 -19.63 -60.31 13.05
CA PHE A 75 -19.62 -59.16 12.15
C PHE A 75 -20.78 -58.18 12.41
N LEU A 76 -21.92 -58.65 12.93
CA LEU A 76 -23.04 -57.77 13.32
C LEU A 76 -22.72 -56.94 14.57
N GLY A 77 -21.84 -57.42 15.46
CA GLY A 77 -21.30 -56.65 16.58
C GLY A 77 -20.56 -55.38 16.16
N LEU A 78 -19.96 -55.35 14.96
CA LEU A 78 -19.27 -54.18 14.39
C LEU A 78 -20.22 -53.08 13.85
N SER A 79 -21.55 -53.29 13.93
CA SER A 79 -22.52 -52.35 13.38
C SER A 79 -22.39 -50.94 13.96
N ARG A 80 -22.00 -50.78 15.23
CA ARG A 80 -21.85 -49.46 15.87
C ARG A 80 -20.65 -48.68 15.33
N VAL A 81 -19.55 -49.37 15.03
CA VAL A 81 -18.33 -48.76 14.47
C VAL A 81 -18.54 -48.35 13.02
N ILE A 82 -19.16 -49.23 12.21
CA ILE A 82 -19.43 -48.97 10.79
C ILE A 82 -20.41 -47.80 10.62
N LYS A 83 -21.43 -47.69 11.48
CA LYS A 83 -22.38 -46.56 11.45
C LYS A 83 -21.76 -45.21 11.79
N LYS A 84 -20.66 -45.17 12.56
CA LYS A 84 -19.98 -43.94 12.98
C LYS A 84 -18.90 -43.49 11.99
N PHE A 85 -18.12 -44.40 11.43
CA PHE A 85 -16.94 -44.07 10.60
C PHE A 85 -17.07 -44.42 9.11
N GLY A 86 -18.03 -45.26 8.71
CA GLY A 86 -18.21 -45.71 7.31
C GLY A 86 -17.16 -46.73 6.85
N LEU A 87 -17.33 -47.24 5.63
CA LEU A 87 -16.46 -48.23 4.97
C LEU A 87 -15.57 -47.59 3.88
N SER A 88 -14.30 -48.01 3.81
CA SER A 88 -13.41 -47.68 2.69
C SER A 88 -13.77 -48.43 1.41
N GLN A 89 -13.35 -47.94 0.24
CA GLN A 89 -13.68 -48.51 -1.08
C GLN A 89 -13.38 -50.02 -1.19
N VAL A 90 -12.21 -50.46 -0.69
CA VAL A 90 -11.80 -51.88 -0.72
C VAL A 90 -12.67 -52.76 0.17
N GLN A 91 -13.04 -52.27 1.36
CA GLN A 91 -13.91 -53.00 2.30
C GLN A 91 -15.35 -53.07 1.78
N PHE A 92 -15.80 -51.98 1.16
CA PHE A 92 -17.10 -51.86 0.51
C PHE A 92 -17.25 -52.88 -0.63
N GLU A 93 -16.26 -53.00 -1.51
CA GLU A 93 -16.28 -53.96 -2.61
C GLU A 93 -16.29 -55.42 -2.13
N ALA A 94 -15.50 -55.75 -1.10
CA ALA A 94 -15.47 -57.09 -0.51
C ALA A 94 -16.84 -57.49 0.07
N LEU A 95 -17.48 -56.58 0.83
CA LEU A 95 -18.82 -56.81 1.40
C LEU A 95 -19.89 -56.92 0.30
N PHE A 96 -19.80 -56.06 -0.71
CA PHE A 96 -20.71 -56.06 -1.85
C PHE A 96 -20.65 -57.37 -2.65
N GLN A 97 -19.45 -57.91 -2.89
CA GLN A 97 -19.29 -59.23 -3.55
C GLN A 97 -19.90 -60.38 -2.74
N ILE A 98 -19.81 -60.35 -1.40
CA ILE A 98 -20.40 -61.37 -0.53
C ILE A 98 -21.93 -61.34 -0.59
N ILE A 99 -22.53 -60.14 -0.62
CA ILE A 99 -23.99 -59.97 -0.72
C ILE A 99 -24.53 -60.53 -2.05
N MET A 100 -23.78 -60.31 -3.13
CA MET A 100 -24.14 -60.76 -4.48
C MET A 100 -23.92 -62.27 -4.71
N ASN A 101 -23.11 -62.95 -3.89
CA ASN A 101 -22.86 -64.40 -3.98
C ASN A 101 -24.02 -65.26 -3.44
N LYS A 102 -24.31 -66.43 -4.03
CA LYS A 102 -25.46 -67.31 -3.66
C LYS A 102 -25.32 -68.08 -2.32
N LYS A 103 -24.24 -67.90 -1.55
CA LYS A 103 -23.85 -68.78 -0.43
C LYS A 103 -24.54 -68.50 0.92
N LEU A 104 -25.12 -67.31 1.14
CA LEU A 104 -25.76 -66.92 2.42
C LEU A 104 -27.29 -66.96 2.38
N ALA A 105 -27.90 -67.26 3.54
CA ALA A 105 -29.34 -67.15 3.76
C ALA A 105 -29.85 -65.71 3.60
N ILE A 106 -31.07 -65.57 3.05
CA ILE A 106 -31.66 -64.28 2.65
C ILE A 106 -31.80 -63.31 3.82
N ARG A 107 -32.18 -63.80 5.01
CA ARG A 107 -32.38 -62.96 6.20
C ARG A 107 -31.09 -62.25 6.63
N ARG A 108 -29.95 -62.93 6.50
CA ARG A 108 -28.62 -62.38 6.84
C ARG A 108 -28.11 -61.40 5.78
N LYS A 109 -28.38 -61.66 4.50
CA LYS A 109 -28.07 -60.70 3.42
C LYS A 109 -28.78 -59.36 3.60
N ILE A 110 -30.03 -59.38 4.04
CA ILE A 110 -30.81 -58.15 4.29
C ILE A 110 -30.18 -57.33 5.43
N MET A 111 -29.67 -57.98 6.49
CA MET A 111 -28.95 -57.30 7.59
C MET A 111 -27.59 -56.74 7.14
N LEU A 112 -26.89 -57.44 6.24
CA LEU A 112 -25.61 -56.95 5.71
C LEU A 112 -25.79 -55.72 4.78
N VAL A 113 -26.94 -55.60 4.09
CA VAL A 113 -27.23 -54.42 3.25
C VAL A 113 -27.38 -53.15 4.09
N SER A 114 -27.89 -53.23 5.32
CA SER A 114 -27.93 -52.06 6.22
C SER A 114 -26.56 -51.60 6.73
N LEU A 115 -25.49 -52.37 6.48
CA LEU A 115 -24.12 -52.02 6.86
C LEU A 115 -23.30 -51.46 5.68
N LEU A 116 -23.87 -51.38 4.48
CA LEU A 116 -23.22 -50.79 3.31
C LEU A 116 -23.25 -49.25 3.38
N LEU A 117 -22.35 -48.64 4.15
CA LEU A 117 -22.22 -47.18 4.25
C LEU A 117 -20.87 -46.75 3.67
N PRO A 118 -20.81 -46.22 2.43
CA PRO A 118 -19.55 -45.83 1.81
C PRO A 118 -19.00 -44.52 2.43
N ARG A 119 -17.66 -44.41 2.50
CA ARG A 119 -16.96 -43.14 2.81
C ARG A 119 -16.75 -42.27 1.58
N GLU A 120 -16.51 -42.88 0.43
CA GLU A 120 -16.16 -42.22 -0.84
C GLU A 120 -17.25 -42.43 -1.89
N ASN A 121 -17.13 -41.75 -3.04
CA ASN A 121 -18.07 -41.90 -4.15
C ASN A 121 -18.11 -43.35 -4.65
N VAL A 122 -19.32 -43.85 -4.92
CA VAL A 122 -19.54 -45.22 -5.39
C VAL A 122 -19.45 -45.28 -6.91
N PRO A 123 -18.63 -46.17 -7.50
CA PRO A 123 -18.51 -46.29 -8.94
C PRO A 123 -19.82 -46.78 -9.60
N GLU A 124 -20.15 -46.23 -10.78
CA GLU A 124 -21.36 -46.57 -11.54
C GLU A 124 -21.50 -48.08 -11.83
N GLU A 125 -20.39 -48.81 -11.98
CA GLU A 125 -20.38 -50.26 -12.26
C GLU A 125 -21.10 -51.08 -11.19
N CYS A 126 -20.97 -50.71 -9.91
CA CYS A 126 -21.61 -51.40 -8.80
C CYS A 126 -23.13 -51.29 -8.90
N VAL A 127 -23.63 -50.08 -9.19
CA VAL A 127 -25.06 -49.81 -9.35
C VAL A 127 -25.62 -50.54 -10.57
N ILE A 128 -24.87 -50.58 -11.68
CA ILE A 128 -25.24 -51.33 -12.88
C ILE A 128 -25.32 -52.83 -12.60
N ARG A 129 -24.38 -53.41 -11.82
CA ARG A 129 -24.43 -54.82 -11.40
C ARG A 129 -25.65 -55.14 -10.53
N VAL A 130 -26.07 -54.22 -9.65
CA VAL A 130 -27.31 -54.38 -8.88
C VAL A 130 -28.52 -54.35 -9.80
N ILE A 131 -28.61 -53.37 -10.71
CA ILE A 131 -29.73 -53.23 -11.66
C ILE A 131 -29.84 -54.45 -12.59
N ALA A 132 -28.71 -55.04 -13.01
CA ALA A 132 -28.68 -56.28 -13.79
C ALA A 132 -29.18 -57.50 -13.00
N SER A 133 -29.00 -57.52 -11.67
CA SER A 133 -29.38 -58.65 -10.81
C SER A 133 -30.87 -58.70 -10.41
N ILE A 134 -31.65 -57.65 -10.76
CA ILE A 134 -33.07 -57.51 -10.42
C ILE A 134 -33.92 -58.69 -10.95
N ARG A 135 -33.55 -59.28 -12.08
CA ARG A 135 -34.32 -60.37 -12.71
C ARG A 135 -34.12 -61.74 -12.04
N ASN A 136 -32.99 -61.96 -11.35
CA ASN A 136 -32.57 -63.27 -10.83
C ASN A 136 -32.60 -63.36 -9.29
N SER A 137 -32.94 -62.28 -8.57
CA SER A 137 -32.88 -62.17 -7.10
C SER A 137 -34.26 -62.18 -6.44
N ASN A 138 -34.32 -62.51 -5.14
CA ASN A 138 -35.57 -62.51 -4.37
C ASN A 138 -36.09 -61.09 -4.13
N VAL A 139 -37.40 -60.90 -4.32
CA VAL A 139 -38.12 -59.61 -4.25
C VAL A 139 -37.78 -58.78 -2.99
N LYS A 140 -37.67 -59.41 -1.82
CA LYS A 140 -37.35 -58.71 -0.56
C LYS A 140 -35.93 -58.15 -0.51
N LEU A 141 -34.96 -58.85 -1.08
CA LEU A 141 -33.56 -58.39 -1.14
C LEU A 141 -33.41 -57.27 -2.18
N THR A 142 -34.06 -57.43 -3.33
CA THR A 142 -34.05 -56.45 -4.42
C THR A 142 -34.69 -55.12 -3.99
N LYS A 143 -35.78 -55.18 -3.23
CA LYS A 143 -36.41 -53.99 -2.63
C LYS A 143 -35.44 -53.24 -1.71
N ARG A 144 -34.74 -53.93 -0.81
CA ARG A 144 -33.78 -53.30 0.12
C ARG A 144 -32.55 -52.74 -0.58
N LEU A 145 -32.05 -53.41 -1.62
CA LEU A 145 -30.94 -52.92 -2.44
C LEU A 145 -31.32 -51.66 -3.24
N LEU A 146 -32.56 -51.56 -3.73
CA LEU A 146 -33.03 -50.35 -4.42
C LEU A 146 -33.28 -49.19 -3.46
N GLN A 147 -33.78 -49.48 -2.25
CA GLN A 147 -33.84 -48.49 -1.17
C GLN A 147 -32.45 -47.94 -0.82
N TRP A 148 -31.44 -48.81 -0.80
CA TRP A 148 -30.06 -48.41 -0.57
C TRP A 148 -29.49 -47.55 -1.72
N ILE A 149 -29.76 -47.89 -2.98
CA ILE A 149 -29.36 -47.06 -4.15
C ILE A 149 -29.99 -45.67 -4.07
N ILE A 150 -31.25 -45.57 -3.66
CA ILE A 150 -31.92 -44.28 -3.47
C ILE A 150 -31.15 -43.43 -2.45
N SER A 151 -30.75 -44.01 -1.31
CA SER A 151 -30.03 -43.28 -0.26
C SER A 151 -28.64 -42.77 -0.67
N ILE A 152 -27.99 -43.40 -1.65
CA ILE A 152 -26.61 -43.12 -2.07
C ILE A 152 -26.56 -42.43 -3.44
N TYR A 153 -27.72 -42.12 -4.04
CA TYR A 153 -27.80 -41.57 -5.40
C TYR A 153 -26.87 -40.36 -5.64
N ASP A 154 -26.76 -39.45 -4.68
CA ASP A 154 -25.92 -38.25 -4.80
C ASP A 154 -24.41 -38.53 -4.65
N MET A 155 -24.03 -39.72 -4.18
CA MET A 155 -22.65 -40.17 -4.02
C MET A 155 -22.19 -41.09 -5.17
N VAL A 156 -22.96 -41.20 -6.26
CA VAL A 156 -22.59 -42.03 -7.42
C VAL A 156 -21.72 -41.22 -8.39
N ASP A 157 -20.55 -41.77 -8.73
CA ASP A 157 -19.53 -41.08 -9.51
C ASP A 157 -19.88 -41.07 -11.02
N SER A 158 -20.45 -39.97 -11.53
CA SER A 158 -20.98 -39.94 -12.90
C SER A 158 -19.98 -39.54 -13.99
N VAL A 159 -18.89 -40.30 -14.11
CA VAL A 159 -17.78 -40.00 -15.03
C VAL A 159 -18.11 -40.35 -16.50
N ASP A 160 -18.81 -41.46 -16.76
CA ASP A 160 -18.94 -42.02 -18.13
C ASP A 160 -20.35 -41.97 -18.75
N GLY A 161 -21.36 -41.51 -18.00
CA GLY A 161 -22.73 -41.43 -18.51
C GLY A 161 -23.39 -42.79 -18.84
N GLN A 162 -22.84 -43.92 -18.36
CA GLN A 162 -23.43 -45.25 -18.57
C GLN A 162 -24.65 -45.48 -17.67
N PHE A 163 -24.60 -45.00 -16.43
CA PHE A 163 -25.76 -45.00 -15.53
C PHE A 163 -26.95 -44.26 -16.14
N LYS A 164 -26.70 -43.17 -16.87
CA LYS A 164 -27.70 -42.40 -17.63
C LYS A 164 -28.41 -43.25 -18.70
N ASN A 165 -27.73 -44.22 -19.31
CA ASN A 165 -28.29 -45.11 -20.33
C ASN A 165 -29.17 -46.25 -19.77
N THR A 166 -29.21 -46.43 -18.44
CA THR A 166 -30.07 -47.45 -17.79
C THR A 166 -31.53 -47.02 -17.65
N TYR A 167 -31.85 -45.75 -17.89
CA TYR A 167 -33.21 -45.19 -17.76
C TYR A 167 -34.30 -45.97 -18.54
N PRO A 168 -34.10 -46.42 -19.80
CA PRO A 168 -35.08 -47.23 -20.51
C PRO A 168 -35.30 -48.61 -19.87
N ILE A 169 -34.27 -49.19 -19.25
CA ILE A 169 -34.31 -50.50 -18.58
C ILE A 169 -35.12 -50.38 -17.28
N LEU A 170 -34.83 -49.36 -16.47
CA LEU A 170 -35.61 -49.05 -15.26
C LEU A 170 -37.08 -48.74 -15.57
N PHE A 171 -37.34 -48.02 -16.67
CA PHE A 171 -38.71 -47.78 -17.14
C PHE A 171 -39.44 -49.06 -17.56
N HIS A 172 -38.71 -50.09 -18.02
CA HIS A 172 -39.30 -51.41 -18.29
C HIS A 172 -39.61 -52.16 -16.99
N TYR A 173 -38.81 -52.01 -15.94
CA TYR A 173 -39.05 -52.67 -14.65
C TYR A 173 -40.27 -52.14 -13.88
N LEU A 174 -40.88 -51.04 -14.32
CA LEU A 174 -42.17 -50.54 -13.78
C LEU A 174 -43.32 -51.55 -13.90
N THR A 175 -43.19 -52.56 -14.77
CA THR A 175 -44.19 -53.64 -14.91
C THR A 175 -44.15 -54.64 -13.74
N ILE A 176 -43.18 -54.56 -12.83
CA ILE A 176 -43.06 -55.45 -11.66
C ILE A 176 -43.67 -54.76 -10.43
N ASP A 177 -44.82 -55.26 -9.97
CA ASP A 177 -45.64 -54.63 -8.94
C ASP A 177 -44.92 -54.43 -7.60
N ALA A 178 -44.09 -55.39 -7.19
CA ALA A 178 -43.49 -55.41 -5.86
C ALA A 178 -42.32 -54.43 -5.65
N ILE A 179 -41.78 -53.83 -6.71
CA ILE A 179 -40.58 -52.96 -6.70
C ILE A 179 -40.90 -51.58 -7.31
N ARG A 180 -42.14 -51.38 -7.74
CA ARG A 180 -42.57 -50.25 -8.56
C ARG A 180 -42.35 -48.91 -7.87
N THR A 181 -42.62 -48.83 -6.58
CA THR A 181 -42.48 -47.62 -5.75
C THR A 181 -41.04 -47.11 -5.71
N GLU A 182 -40.08 -48.00 -5.49
CA GLU A 182 -38.65 -47.68 -5.42
C GLU A 182 -38.09 -47.33 -6.80
N VAL A 183 -38.54 -48.02 -7.85
CA VAL A 183 -38.15 -47.70 -9.24
C VAL A 183 -38.71 -46.34 -9.67
N CYS A 184 -39.94 -46.00 -9.28
CA CYS A 184 -40.50 -44.66 -9.52
C CYS A 184 -39.67 -43.56 -8.83
N HIS A 185 -39.21 -43.81 -7.60
CA HIS A 185 -38.37 -42.86 -6.86
C HIS A 185 -36.99 -42.68 -7.52
N LEU A 186 -36.37 -43.76 -7.99
CA LEU A 186 -35.11 -43.67 -8.74
C LEU A 186 -35.29 -42.97 -10.09
N LEU A 187 -36.38 -43.25 -10.79
CA LEU A 187 -36.73 -42.56 -12.03
C LEU A 187 -36.98 -41.07 -11.80
N TYR A 188 -37.56 -40.68 -10.67
CA TYR A 188 -37.73 -39.28 -10.28
C TYR A 188 -36.37 -38.54 -10.26
N PHE A 189 -35.37 -39.07 -9.57
CA PHE A 189 -34.03 -38.45 -9.53
C PHE A 189 -33.36 -38.39 -10.91
N MET A 190 -33.55 -39.43 -11.74
CA MET A 190 -32.96 -39.51 -13.07
C MET A 190 -33.70 -38.72 -14.17
N THR A 191 -34.87 -38.13 -13.87
CA THR A 191 -35.66 -37.41 -14.87
C THR A 191 -35.08 -36.04 -15.22
N ARG A 192 -35.00 -35.81 -16.54
CA ARG A 192 -34.62 -34.54 -17.21
C ARG A 192 -35.54 -34.36 -18.43
N LYS A 193 -35.70 -33.12 -18.92
CA LYS A 193 -36.60 -32.76 -20.03
C LYS A 193 -36.44 -33.64 -21.28
N GLU A 194 -35.20 -34.00 -21.64
CA GLU A 194 -34.88 -34.84 -22.81
C GLU A 194 -35.46 -36.27 -22.76
N ARG A 195 -35.69 -36.80 -21.54
CA ARG A 195 -36.12 -38.19 -21.34
C ARG A 195 -37.63 -38.35 -21.36
N VAL A 196 -38.36 -37.24 -21.29
CA VAL A 196 -39.82 -37.17 -21.35
C VAL A 196 -40.26 -37.27 -22.81
N THR A 197 -40.40 -38.49 -23.30
CA THR A 197 -40.87 -38.77 -24.67
C THR A 197 -42.36 -39.07 -24.69
N ARG A 198 -43.05 -38.71 -25.77
CA ARG A 198 -44.48 -39.00 -25.95
C ARG A 198 -44.82 -40.49 -25.78
N TYR A 199 -43.93 -41.39 -26.18
CA TYR A 199 -44.09 -42.83 -25.99
C TYR A 199 -44.13 -43.23 -24.51
N ARG A 200 -43.21 -42.70 -23.69
CA ARG A 200 -43.16 -42.97 -22.24
C ARG A 200 -44.38 -42.38 -21.53
N ILE A 201 -44.80 -41.16 -21.90
CA ILE A 201 -46.03 -40.55 -21.38
C ILE A 201 -47.24 -41.43 -21.70
N ARG A 202 -47.37 -41.90 -22.94
CA ARG A 202 -48.47 -42.79 -23.34
C ARG A 202 -48.47 -44.09 -22.54
N LYS A 203 -47.31 -44.74 -22.39
CA LYS A 203 -47.17 -45.99 -21.64
C LYS A 203 -47.42 -45.79 -20.13
N LEU A 204 -47.03 -44.65 -19.55
CA LEU A 204 -47.34 -44.28 -18.17
C LEU A 204 -48.85 -44.09 -17.96
N LYS A 205 -49.52 -43.37 -18.88
CA LYS A 205 -50.98 -43.22 -18.87
C LYS A 205 -51.70 -44.57 -19.00
N GLU A 206 -51.27 -45.44 -19.92
CA GLU A 206 -51.81 -46.80 -20.07
C GLU A 206 -51.63 -47.67 -18.80
N MET A 207 -50.55 -47.46 -18.03
CA MET A 207 -50.33 -48.15 -16.75
C MET A 207 -51.20 -47.57 -15.62
N ILE A 208 -51.33 -46.24 -15.55
CA ILE A 208 -52.21 -45.55 -14.59
C ILE A 208 -53.69 -45.89 -14.85
N ASP A 209 -54.09 -46.01 -16.11
CA ASP A 209 -55.47 -46.39 -16.48
C ASP A 209 -55.82 -47.83 -16.06
N LYS A 210 -54.82 -48.72 -15.99
CA LYS A 210 -54.96 -50.13 -15.54
C LYS A 210 -54.94 -50.26 -14.01
N GLU A 211 -54.18 -49.43 -13.31
CA GLU A 211 -54.01 -49.47 -11.86
C GLU A 211 -54.24 -48.07 -11.28
N ARG A 212 -55.52 -47.75 -11.03
CA ARG A 212 -55.94 -46.39 -10.72
C ARG A 212 -55.39 -45.82 -9.41
N ASP A 213 -54.99 -46.66 -8.45
CA ASP A 213 -54.72 -46.23 -7.07
C ASP A 213 -53.24 -46.07 -6.71
N ASN A 214 -52.30 -46.21 -7.66
CA ASN A 214 -50.86 -46.13 -7.34
C ASN A 214 -50.33 -44.70 -7.34
N SER A 215 -50.17 -44.11 -6.15
CA SER A 215 -49.71 -42.74 -5.92
C SER A 215 -48.33 -42.45 -6.54
N ALA A 216 -47.41 -43.42 -6.57
CA ALA A 216 -46.05 -43.23 -7.08
C ALA A 216 -45.97 -43.04 -8.61
N LEU A 217 -46.86 -43.70 -9.37
CA LEU A 217 -46.94 -43.52 -10.83
C LEU A 217 -47.53 -42.15 -11.20
N ILE A 218 -48.51 -41.69 -10.42
CA ILE A 218 -49.13 -40.38 -10.59
C ILE A 218 -48.11 -39.27 -10.27
N ALA A 219 -47.32 -39.44 -9.21
CA ALA A 219 -46.24 -38.52 -8.86
C ALA A 219 -45.19 -38.40 -9.98
N LEU A 220 -44.78 -39.53 -10.59
CA LEU A 220 -43.85 -39.50 -11.73
C LEU A 220 -44.47 -38.79 -12.96
N LEU A 221 -45.78 -38.93 -13.19
CA LEU A 221 -46.49 -38.20 -14.24
C LEU A 221 -46.57 -36.69 -13.94
N MET A 222 -46.73 -36.29 -12.67
CA MET A 222 -46.71 -34.89 -12.25
C MET A 222 -45.33 -34.26 -12.46
N VAL A 223 -44.26 -35.01 -12.23
CA VAL A 223 -42.89 -34.57 -12.54
C VAL A 223 -42.70 -34.40 -14.05
N TYR A 224 -43.31 -35.25 -14.88
CA TYR A 224 -43.28 -35.03 -16.34
C TYR A 224 -44.07 -33.77 -16.73
N LYS A 225 -45.16 -33.46 -16.01
CA LYS A 225 -45.96 -32.24 -16.21
C LYS A 225 -45.20 -30.96 -15.87
N SER A 226 -44.28 -30.97 -14.91
CA SER A 226 -43.44 -29.79 -14.61
C SER A 226 -42.55 -29.41 -15.80
N TYR A 227 -42.15 -30.39 -16.62
CA TYR A 227 -41.36 -30.15 -17.84
C TYR A 227 -42.21 -29.94 -19.10
N ASP A 228 -43.40 -30.56 -19.20
CA ASP A 228 -44.36 -30.37 -20.31
C ASP A 228 -45.78 -30.10 -19.77
N HIS A 229 -46.17 -28.82 -19.79
CA HIS A 229 -47.46 -28.37 -19.26
C HIS A 229 -48.68 -28.79 -20.10
N SER A 230 -48.47 -29.43 -21.27
CA SER A 230 -49.55 -29.94 -22.11
C SER A 230 -50.15 -31.28 -21.62
N ILE A 231 -49.56 -31.87 -20.58
CA ILE A 231 -49.98 -33.17 -20.04
C ILE A 231 -51.16 -32.98 -19.07
N GLU A 232 -52.32 -33.52 -19.45
CA GLU A 232 -53.48 -33.67 -18.56
C GLU A 232 -53.25 -34.84 -17.57
N VAL A 233 -53.38 -34.55 -16.27
CA VAL A 233 -53.33 -35.52 -15.17
C VAL A 233 -54.79 -35.85 -14.79
N PRO A 234 -55.17 -37.12 -14.61
CA PRO A 234 -56.53 -37.47 -14.19
C PRO A 234 -56.88 -36.85 -12.84
N ASP A 235 -58.02 -36.15 -12.75
CA ASP A 235 -58.45 -35.36 -11.56
C ASP A 235 -58.86 -36.18 -10.33
N ASN A 236 -58.89 -37.51 -10.44
CA ASN A 236 -59.35 -38.38 -9.37
C ASN A 236 -58.17 -39.05 -8.67
N ILE A 237 -57.62 -38.38 -7.65
CA ILE A 237 -57.12 -38.93 -6.37
C ILE A 237 -56.57 -37.75 -5.56
N ARG A 238 -57.01 -37.61 -4.29
CA ARG A 238 -56.58 -36.58 -3.34
C ARG A 238 -55.07 -36.75 -3.02
N LEU A 239 -54.19 -36.16 -3.82
CA LEU A 239 -52.76 -36.02 -3.54
C LEU A 239 -52.42 -34.59 -3.13
N LYS A 240 -53.34 -33.92 -2.43
CA LYS A 240 -53.16 -32.49 -2.14
C LYS A 240 -52.21 -32.21 -0.98
N ASP A 241 -51.93 -33.15 -0.09
CA ASP A 241 -51.11 -32.85 1.10
C ASP A 241 -50.22 -34.02 1.60
N THR A 242 -49.96 -35.06 0.79
CA THR A 242 -49.09 -36.19 1.23
C THR A 242 -47.77 -36.23 0.47
N ILE A 243 -46.66 -36.26 1.20
CA ILE A 243 -45.31 -36.49 0.66
C ILE A 243 -45.30 -37.89 0.03
N ILE A 244 -45.20 -38.00 -1.30
CA ILE A 244 -45.39 -39.29 -1.99
C ILE A 244 -44.08 -40.11 -2.03
N PHE A 245 -42.93 -39.44 -2.11
CA PHE A 245 -41.61 -40.07 -2.09
C PHE A 245 -40.88 -39.70 -0.81
N GLU A 246 -41.12 -40.45 0.27
CA GLU A 246 -40.36 -40.34 1.51
C GLU A 246 -39.02 -41.08 1.41
N HIS A 247 -38.01 -40.62 2.16
CA HIS A 247 -36.72 -41.30 2.20
C HIS A 247 -36.90 -42.71 2.78
N PRO A 248 -36.42 -43.78 2.11
CA PRO A 248 -36.74 -45.15 2.51
C PRO A 248 -36.10 -45.57 3.85
N ASP A 249 -35.07 -44.86 4.32
CA ASP A 249 -34.42 -45.08 5.62
C ASP A 249 -33.75 -43.80 6.17
N PRO A 250 -34.38 -43.05 7.09
CA PRO A 250 -33.85 -41.77 7.58
C PRO A 250 -32.62 -41.93 8.48
N GLU A 251 -32.48 -43.04 9.19
CA GLU A 251 -31.29 -43.32 10.02
C GLU A 251 -30.05 -43.50 9.14
N CYS A 252 -30.19 -44.20 8.02
CA CYS A 252 -29.12 -44.37 7.04
C CYS A 252 -28.64 -43.03 6.48
N ARG A 253 -29.57 -42.11 6.16
CA ARG A 253 -29.26 -40.75 5.67
C ARG A 253 -28.45 -39.96 6.71
N ASN A 254 -28.91 -39.94 7.95
CA ASN A 254 -28.24 -39.19 9.02
C ASN A 254 -26.82 -39.74 9.30
N ASN A 255 -26.65 -41.06 9.24
CA ASN A 255 -25.32 -41.66 9.38
C ASN A 255 -24.39 -41.27 8.20
N LEU A 256 -24.89 -41.24 6.97
CA LEU A 256 -24.10 -40.80 5.80
C LEU A 256 -23.70 -39.32 5.88
N ILE A 257 -24.61 -38.45 6.32
CA ILE A 257 -24.32 -37.03 6.55
C ILE A 257 -23.23 -36.87 7.62
N ASN A 258 -23.35 -37.59 8.74
CA ASN A 258 -22.38 -37.53 9.84
C ASN A 258 -21.01 -38.07 9.41
N ILE A 259 -20.97 -39.16 8.64
CA ILE A 259 -19.71 -39.70 8.09
C ILE A 259 -19.06 -38.68 7.15
N LYS A 260 -19.82 -38.05 6.24
CA LYS A 260 -19.27 -37.04 5.32
C LYS A 260 -18.76 -35.81 6.06
N ARG A 261 -19.48 -35.33 7.08
CA ARG A 261 -19.00 -34.22 7.94
C ARG A 261 -17.68 -34.55 8.63
N LEU A 262 -17.54 -35.77 9.15
CA LEU A 262 -16.32 -36.22 9.84
C LEU A 262 -15.08 -36.25 8.93
N TRP A 263 -15.24 -36.53 7.63
CA TRP A 263 -14.10 -36.71 6.72
C TRP A 263 -13.86 -35.53 5.76
N THR A 264 -14.81 -34.60 5.58
CA THR A 264 -14.72 -33.51 4.55
C THR A 264 -14.61 -32.08 5.11
N ASN A 265 -14.56 -31.87 6.42
CA ASN A 265 -14.36 -30.57 7.10
C ASN A 265 -15.12 -29.36 6.49
N THR A 266 -16.37 -29.55 6.09
CA THR A 266 -17.23 -28.50 5.52
C THR A 266 -18.52 -28.40 6.34
N GLU A 267 -18.79 -27.22 6.92
CA GLU A 267 -19.95 -26.97 7.79
C GLU A 267 -21.25 -26.61 7.04
N ASP A 268 -21.23 -26.60 5.71
CA ASP A 268 -22.43 -26.29 4.93
C ASP A 268 -23.49 -27.39 5.06
N GLU A 269 -24.77 -27.00 5.15
CA GLU A 269 -25.92 -27.91 5.14
C GLU A 269 -25.95 -28.70 3.82
N LEU A 270 -25.28 -29.85 3.82
CA LEU A 270 -25.31 -30.83 2.74
C LEU A 270 -26.72 -31.42 2.63
N ASP A 271 -27.58 -30.77 1.84
CA ASP A 271 -28.86 -31.31 1.40
C ASP A 271 -28.64 -32.46 0.40
N LEU A 272 -28.31 -33.65 0.93
CA LEU A 272 -28.50 -34.89 0.17
C LEU A 272 -30.00 -34.99 -0.15
N HIS A 273 -30.33 -35.18 -1.43
CA HIS A 273 -31.64 -35.21 -2.11
C HIS A 273 -32.16 -33.89 -2.69
N ARG A 274 -32.77 -33.97 -3.89
CA ARG A 274 -33.54 -32.86 -4.50
C ARG A 274 -34.65 -32.38 -3.56
N PRO A 275 -34.88 -31.05 -3.42
CA PRO A 275 -35.94 -30.53 -2.56
C PRO A 275 -37.32 -31.08 -2.93
N ILE A 276 -38.14 -31.33 -1.91
CA ILE A 276 -39.52 -31.84 -2.05
C ILE A 276 -40.32 -30.79 -2.82
N ILE A 277 -40.85 -31.15 -3.99
CA ILE A 277 -41.74 -30.27 -4.75
C ILE A 277 -43.05 -30.14 -3.96
N SER A 278 -43.21 -29.05 -3.21
CA SER A 278 -44.49 -28.70 -2.59
C SER A 278 -45.41 -28.13 -3.67
N PHE A 279 -46.45 -28.88 -4.03
CA PHE A 279 -47.44 -28.43 -5.01
C PHE A 279 -48.48 -27.51 -4.34
N SER A 280 -48.02 -26.37 -3.81
CA SER A 280 -48.92 -25.30 -3.34
C SER A 280 -49.08 -24.23 -4.43
N SER A 281 -50.33 -23.81 -4.65
CA SER A 281 -50.72 -22.84 -5.67
C SER A 281 -50.36 -21.41 -5.25
N SER A 282 -49.35 -20.81 -5.87
CA SER A 282 -49.17 -19.35 -5.88
C SER A 282 -49.21 -18.84 -7.33
N ILE A 283 -50.41 -18.47 -7.73
CA ILE A 283 -50.69 -17.63 -8.90
C ILE A 283 -50.16 -16.22 -8.56
N SER A 284 -49.11 -15.76 -9.24
CA SER A 284 -48.79 -14.33 -9.30
C SER A 284 -49.14 -13.78 -10.68
N ASN A 285 -49.90 -12.69 -10.67
CA ASN A 285 -50.61 -12.08 -11.79
C ASN A 285 -49.69 -11.50 -12.88
N ASN A 286 -49.24 -12.28 -13.87
CA ASN A 286 -48.55 -11.73 -15.05
C ASN A 286 -49.12 -12.14 -16.43
N ASP A 287 -50.20 -12.93 -16.48
CA ASP A 287 -50.65 -13.54 -17.75
C ASP A 287 -51.73 -12.79 -18.56
N LYS A 288 -52.01 -11.52 -18.28
CA LYS A 288 -52.99 -10.75 -19.07
C LYS A 288 -52.43 -10.01 -20.30
N ALA A 289 -51.12 -10.01 -20.54
CA ALA A 289 -50.53 -9.27 -21.68
C ALA A 289 -50.24 -10.10 -22.94
N ARG A 290 -50.28 -11.44 -22.90
CA ARG A 290 -49.78 -12.29 -24.01
C ARG A 290 -50.81 -12.81 -25.03
N LYS A 291 -52.02 -12.25 -25.07
CA LYS A 291 -53.03 -12.57 -26.10
C LYS A 291 -53.23 -11.41 -27.07
N ARG A 292 -52.25 -11.13 -27.93
CA ARG A 292 -52.45 -10.48 -29.26
C ARG A 292 -51.12 -10.36 -30.02
N SER A 293 -50.64 -11.48 -30.58
CA SER A 293 -49.94 -11.48 -31.88
C SER A 293 -49.73 -12.92 -32.32
N LYS A 294 -50.68 -13.44 -33.10
CA LYS A 294 -50.53 -14.65 -33.91
C LYS A 294 -50.97 -14.26 -35.32
N LYS A 295 -50.01 -14.08 -36.22
CA LYS A 295 -50.10 -14.38 -37.66
C LYS A 295 -48.80 -13.93 -38.36
N ASN A 296 -47.90 -14.87 -38.64
CA ASN A 296 -47.63 -15.34 -39.99
C ASN A 296 -46.58 -16.46 -39.95
N LYS A 297 -46.95 -17.61 -40.54
CA LYS A 297 -46.13 -18.80 -40.76
C LYS A 297 -46.01 -18.98 -42.27
N THR A 298 -44.81 -19.29 -42.74
CA THR A 298 -44.42 -20.20 -43.86
C THR A 298 -42.90 -20.07 -44.01
N GLU A 299 -42.06 -21.07 -44.25
CA GLU A 299 -42.09 -22.54 -44.20
C GLU A 299 -40.60 -22.98 -44.32
N SER A 300 -40.23 -24.10 -43.70
CA SER A 300 -38.87 -24.69 -43.57
C SER A 300 -38.41 -25.41 -44.86
N PRO A 301 -37.12 -25.78 -45.10
CA PRO A 301 -36.46 -26.83 -44.29
C PRO A 301 -34.91 -26.75 -44.17
N LEU A 302 -34.37 -27.19 -43.03
CA LEU A 302 -33.36 -28.25 -42.97
C LEU A 302 -33.08 -28.62 -41.51
N THR A 303 -33.08 -29.92 -41.30
CA THR A 303 -32.90 -30.71 -40.08
C THR A 303 -31.65 -30.35 -39.26
N THR A 304 -31.86 -29.88 -38.04
CA THR A 304 -31.31 -30.47 -36.80
C THR A 304 -32.04 -29.87 -35.60
N ARG A 305 -32.61 -30.73 -34.75
CA ARG A 305 -33.35 -30.35 -33.54
C ARG A 305 -32.35 -29.96 -32.45
N THR A 306 -32.25 -28.68 -32.14
CA THR A 306 -31.43 -28.12 -31.04
C THR A 306 -32.26 -27.92 -29.76
N VAL A 307 -31.54 -27.95 -28.63
CA VAL A 307 -32.03 -28.10 -27.26
C VAL A 307 -32.29 -26.71 -26.63
N ASP A 308 -33.51 -26.47 -26.17
CA ASP A 308 -33.86 -25.30 -25.34
C ASP A 308 -33.56 -25.58 -23.85
N ILE A 309 -32.47 -25.01 -23.33
CA ILE A 309 -32.14 -24.95 -21.89
C ILE A 309 -32.45 -23.54 -21.37
N GLN A 310 -33.27 -23.43 -20.32
CA GLN A 310 -33.54 -22.17 -19.62
C GLN A 310 -32.52 -21.98 -18.48
N TYR A 311 -31.59 -21.05 -18.67
CA TYR A 311 -30.59 -20.63 -17.68
C TYR A 311 -31.22 -19.71 -16.63
N ARG A 312 -31.75 -20.27 -15.53
CA ARG A 312 -32.22 -19.43 -14.40
C ARG A 312 -31.66 -19.79 -13.03
N ASN A 313 -31.01 -20.93 -12.85
CA ASN A 313 -30.28 -21.32 -11.64
C ASN A 313 -29.29 -22.45 -12.04
N LEU A 314 -28.00 -22.16 -12.21
CA LEU A 314 -26.98 -23.16 -12.54
C LEU A 314 -26.21 -23.56 -11.27
N ASP A 315 -26.02 -24.86 -11.07
CA ASP A 315 -25.15 -25.44 -10.05
C ASP A 315 -23.66 -25.31 -10.46
N VAL A 316 -22.71 -25.32 -9.52
CA VAL A 316 -21.25 -25.17 -9.81
C VAL A 316 -20.75 -26.20 -10.84
N GLN A 317 -21.30 -27.41 -10.83
CA GLN A 317 -20.96 -28.45 -11.81
C GLN A 317 -21.60 -28.22 -13.19
N GLU A 318 -22.77 -27.58 -13.26
CA GLU A 318 -23.39 -27.20 -14.53
C GLU A 318 -22.69 -25.98 -15.16
N VAL A 319 -22.07 -25.12 -14.35
CA VAL A 319 -21.19 -24.03 -14.80
C VAL A 319 -19.91 -24.59 -15.41
N LEU A 320 -19.26 -25.59 -14.78
CA LEU A 320 -18.09 -26.28 -15.34
C LEU A 320 -18.42 -26.98 -16.67
N HIS A 321 -19.56 -27.68 -16.73
CA HIS A 321 -20.00 -28.33 -17.96
C HIS A 321 -20.43 -27.35 -19.06
N SER A 322 -20.96 -26.19 -18.68
CA SER A 322 -21.25 -25.10 -19.62
C SER A 322 -19.96 -24.46 -20.13
N ALA A 323 -18.92 -24.36 -19.29
CA ALA A 323 -17.59 -23.85 -19.65
C ALA A 323 -16.86 -24.74 -20.66
N GLU A 324 -17.07 -26.05 -20.62
CA GLU A 324 -16.52 -27.01 -21.59
C GLU A 324 -17.25 -26.99 -22.95
N ASN A 325 -18.53 -26.58 -22.97
CA ASN A 325 -19.40 -26.65 -24.17
C ASN A 325 -19.79 -25.28 -24.75
N ILE A 326 -19.14 -24.20 -24.32
CA ILE A 326 -19.43 -22.83 -24.76
C ILE A 326 -19.44 -22.70 -26.30
N ASN A 327 -18.54 -23.41 -26.99
CA ASN A 327 -18.38 -23.36 -28.45
C ASN A 327 -19.58 -23.93 -29.24
N GLN A 328 -20.47 -24.67 -28.59
CA GLN A 328 -21.63 -25.32 -29.22
C GLN A 328 -22.95 -24.53 -29.07
N LEU A 329 -22.95 -23.38 -28.38
CA LEU A 329 -24.14 -22.55 -28.19
C LEU A 329 -24.62 -21.93 -29.53
N GLN A 330 -25.93 -21.97 -29.79
CA GLN A 330 -26.56 -21.28 -30.92
C GLN A 330 -27.88 -20.56 -30.57
N PHE A 331 -28.05 -19.40 -31.25
CA PHE A 331 -29.17 -18.46 -31.37
C PHE A 331 -29.24 -17.23 -30.46
N ASN A 332 -29.59 -16.11 -31.11
CA ASN A 332 -29.66 -14.71 -30.69
C ASN A 332 -30.33 -14.40 -29.34
N GLU A 333 -31.19 -15.28 -28.81
CA GLU A 333 -31.87 -15.09 -27.53
C GLU A 333 -31.00 -15.55 -26.33
N GLN A 334 -30.13 -16.56 -26.53
CA GLN A 334 -29.23 -17.06 -25.49
C GLN A 334 -28.08 -16.07 -25.21
N LEU A 335 -27.59 -15.38 -26.25
CA LEU A 335 -26.57 -14.34 -26.12
C LEU A 335 -27.09 -13.13 -25.32
N ASP A 336 -28.35 -12.75 -25.51
CA ASP A 336 -28.98 -11.65 -24.75
C ASP A 336 -29.20 -11.98 -23.26
N THR A 337 -29.37 -13.27 -22.94
CA THR A 337 -29.39 -13.75 -21.55
C THR A 337 -27.99 -13.89 -20.96
N MET A 338 -27.00 -14.33 -21.73
CA MET A 338 -25.60 -14.45 -21.28
C MET A 338 -25.00 -13.10 -20.91
N LEU A 339 -25.29 -12.05 -21.68
CA LEU A 339 -24.84 -10.69 -21.34
C LEU A 339 -25.47 -10.16 -20.04
N GLY A 340 -26.55 -10.78 -19.54
CA GLY A 340 -27.24 -10.36 -18.32
C GLY A 340 -26.91 -11.15 -17.04
N ASP A 341 -26.31 -12.35 -17.16
CA ASP A 341 -26.05 -13.25 -16.02
C ASP A 341 -24.58 -13.23 -15.59
N ARG A 342 -24.32 -12.86 -14.32
CA ARG A 342 -22.99 -12.66 -13.75
C ARG A 342 -22.13 -13.93 -13.80
N MET A 343 -22.70 -15.10 -13.55
CA MET A 343 -21.94 -16.36 -13.54
C MET A 343 -21.47 -16.75 -14.94
N LEU A 344 -22.29 -16.49 -15.95
CA LEU A 344 -21.93 -16.74 -17.35
C LEU A 344 -20.92 -15.71 -17.86
N GLN A 345 -20.96 -14.47 -17.37
CA GLN A 345 -19.92 -13.48 -17.63
C GLN A 345 -18.56 -13.94 -17.07
N HIS A 346 -18.52 -14.48 -15.84
CA HIS A 346 -17.30 -15.08 -15.27
C HIS A 346 -16.74 -16.21 -16.15
N VAL A 347 -17.61 -17.09 -16.66
CA VAL A 347 -17.21 -18.19 -17.54
C VAL A 347 -16.59 -17.70 -18.86
N ILE A 348 -17.12 -16.62 -19.46
CA ILE A 348 -16.55 -15.99 -20.66
C ILE A 348 -15.16 -15.42 -20.37
N VAL A 349 -14.95 -14.85 -19.18
CA VAL A 349 -13.65 -14.30 -18.76
C VAL A 349 -12.62 -15.41 -18.54
N CYS A 350 -13.02 -16.54 -17.94
CA CYS A 350 -12.11 -17.63 -17.64
C CYS A 350 -11.70 -18.46 -18.87
N ASN A 351 -12.52 -18.50 -19.93
CA ASN A 351 -12.22 -19.17 -21.20
C ASN A 351 -12.44 -18.23 -22.41
N PRO A 352 -11.47 -17.35 -22.72
CA PRO A 352 -11.54 -16.47 -23.88
C PRO A 352 -11.27 -17.25 -25.17
N ASP A 353 -12.31 -17.83 -25.78
CA ASP A 353 -12.21 -18.36 -27.15
C ASP A 353 -12.45 -17.26 -28.18
N ASP A 354 -11.45 -16.98 -29.04
CA ASP A 354 -11.53 -15.97 -30.11
C ASP A 354 -12.77 -16.16 -31.01
N SER A 355 -13.16 -17.42 -31.23
CA SER A 355 -14.33 -17.76 -32.05
C SER A 355 -15.65 -17.32 -31.43
N LEU A 356 -15.74 -17.30 -30.10
CA LEU A 356 -16.91 -16.82 -29.35
C LEU A 356 -16.98 -15.30 -29.36
N ILE A 357 -15.85 -14.63 -29.15
CA ILE A 357 -15.76 -13.17 -29.20
C ILE A 357 -16.20 -12.67 -30.58
N LEU A 358 -15.76 -13.33 -31.65
CA LEU A 358 -16.20 -13.03 -33.02
C LEU A 358 -17.72 -13.25 -33.20
N ARG A 359 -18.29 -14.34 -32.68
CA ARG A 359 -19.74 -14.62 -32.78
C ARG A 359 -20.60 -13.60 -32.03
N ILE A 360 -20.24 -13.30 -30.78
CA ILE A 360 -20.89 -12.23 -29.99
C ILE A 360 -20.78 -10.90 -30.72
N GLY A 361 -19.60 -10.65 -31.28
CA GLY A 361 -19.31 -9.53 -32.13
C GLY A 361 -20.28 -9.37 -33.30
N TYR A 362 -20.36 -10.37 -34.19
CA TYR A 362 -21.26 -10.34 -35.35
C TYR A 362 -22.73 -10.16 -34.94
N TRP A 363 -23.15 -10.76 -33.82
CA TRP A 363 -24.51 -10.57 -33.31
C TRP A 363 -24.76 -9.15 -32.83
N LEU A 364 -23.83 -8.57 -32.06
CA LEU A 364 -23.92 -7.20 -31.57
C LEU A 364 -23.95 -6.20 -32.73
N ASP A 365 -23.11 -6.37 -33.74
CA ASP A 365 -23.07 -5.50 -34.92
C ASP A 365 -24.43 -5.47 -35.65
N GLN A 366 -25.01 -6.64 -35.93
CA GLN A 366 -26.33 -6.73 -36.56
C GLN A 366 -27.45 -6.13 -35.69
N LYS A 367 -27.42 -6.35 -34.38
CA LYS A 367 -28.40 -5.80 -33.42
C LYS A 367 -28.28 -4.29 -33.29
N LEU A 368 -27.07 -3.76 -33.15
CA LEU A 368 -26.81 -2.32 -33.02
C LEU A 368 -27.16 -1.58 -34.31
N LEU A 369 -26.83 -2.13 -35.48
CA LEU A 369 -27.17 -1.55 -36.78
C LEU A 369 -28.68 -1.57 -37.07
N TYR A 370 -29.39 -2.62 -36.64
CA TYR A 370 -30.84 -2.69 -36.71
C TYR A 370 -31.49 -1.66 -35.78
N LEU A 371 -31.00 -1.57 -34.55
CA LEU A 371 -31.51 -0.63 -33.56
C LEU A 371 -31.19 0.82 -33.94
N LEU A 372 -30.08 1.15 -34.62
CA LEU A 372 -29.80 2.55 -34.98
C LEU A 372 -30.84 3.20 -35.91
N ARG A 373 -31.64 2.41 -36.64
CA ARG A 373 -32.63 2.91 -37.62
C ARG A 373 -34.00 3.09 -36.97
N TRP A 374 -34.16 4.08 -36.10
CA TRP A 374 -35.49 4.46 -35.59
C TRP A 374 -36.09 5.60 -36.42
N PRO A 375 -37.21 5.41 -37.11
CA PRO A 375 -37.92 6.47 -37.82
C PRO A 375 -38.77 7.37 -36.90
N ASN A 376 -39.00 7.00 -35.62
CA ASN A 376 -39.86 7.75 -34.70
C ASN A 376 -39.35 7.76 -33.23
N PRO A 377 -39.42 8.89 -32.50
CA PRO A 377 -38.89 9.03 -31.14
C PRO A 377 -39.68 8.29 -30.04
N LYS A 378 -40.82 7.65 -30.38
CA LYS A 378 -41.68 6.89 -29.45
C LYS A 378 -41.61 5.36 -29.65
N ASP A 379 -40.68 4.87 -30.45
CA ASP A 379 -40.60 3.44 -30.78
C ASP A 379 -40.07 2.57 -29.61
N PRO A 380 -40.59 1.34 -29.45
CA PRO A 380 -40.10 0.38 -28.44
C PRO A 380 -38.62 0.01 -28.63
N GLY A 381 -38.09 0.15 -29.84
CA GLY A 381 -36.67 -0.05 -30.15
C GLY A 381 -35.72 0.87 -29.36
N LYS A 382 -36.19 2.05 -28.92
CA LYS A 382 -35.41 2.96 -28.08
C LYS A 382 -35.18 2.40 -26.67
N ASN A 383 -36.19 1.73 -26.12
CA ASN A 383 -36.09 1.07 -24.81
C ASN A 383 -35.26 -0.21 -24.90
N GLU A 384 -35.44 -1.00 -25.96
CA GLU A 384 -34.63 -2.20 -26.20
C GLU A 384 -33.14 -1.86 -26.37
N PHE A 385 -32.82 -0.75 -27.07
CA PHE A 385 -31.45 -0.26 -27.18
C PHE A 385 -30.90 0.25 -25.85
N LYS A 386 -31.71 0.95 -25.05
CA LYS A 386 -31.32 1.35 -23.68
C LYS A 386 -30.98 0.16 -22.80
N GLU A 387 -31.81 -0.88 -22.84
CA GLU A 387 -31.57 -2.11 -22.07
C GLU A 387 -30.32 -2.84 -22.56
N LEU A 388 -30.08 -2.89 -23.87
CA LEU A 388 -28.86 -3.46 -24.43
C LEU A 388 -27.61 -2.70 -23.97
N LEU A 389 -27.62 -1.36 -24.04
CA LEU A 389 -26.52 -0.52 -23.54
C LEU A 389 -26.26 -0.77 -22.05
N LYS A 390 -27.30 -0.86 -21.22
CA LYS A 390 -27.16 -1.16 -19.78
C LYS A 390 -26.57 -2.55 -19.52
N LYS A 391 -26.93 -3.56 -20.33
CA LYS A 391 -26.31 -4.90 -20.23
C LYS A 391 -24.83 -4.84 -20.63
N LEU A 392 -24.50 -4.08 -21.68
CA LEU A 392 -23.11 -3.86 -22.10
C LEU A 392 -22.31 -3.12 -21.02
N ILE A 393 -22.88 -2.09 -20.38
CA ILE A 393 -22.24 -1.37 -19.26
C ILE A 393 -21.95 -2.33 -18.10
N LYS A 394 -22.90 -3.19 -17.73
CA LYS A 394 -22.67 -4.20 -16.68
C LYS A 394 -21.54 -5.15 -17.04
N LEU A 395 -21.47 -5.57 -18.31
CA LEU A 395 -20.37 -6.38 -18.81
C LEU A 395 -19.04 -5.61 -18.72
N THR A 396 -18.96 -4.38 -19.21
CA THR A 396 -17.71 -3.59 -19.23
C THR A 396 -17.24 -3.18 -17.83
N GLN A 397 -18.16 -2.89 -16.91
CA GLN A 397 -17.83 -2.63 -15.50
C GLN A 397 -17.24 -3.86 -14.82
N PHE A 398 -17.72 -5.05 -15.20
CA PHE A 398 -17.26 -6.32 -14.68
C PHE A 398 -15.91 -6.74 -15.27
N THR A 399 -15.76 -6.68 -16.59
CA THR A 399 -14.52 -7.07 -17.30
C THR A 399 -13.43 -6.01 -17.24
N LYS A 400 -13.78 -4.76 -16.89
CA LYS A 400 -12.94 -3.55 -17.03
C LYS A 400 -12.40 -3.32 -18.45
N ALA A 401 -12.93 -4.05 -19.43
CA ALA A 401 -12.48 -4.09 -20.81
C ALA A 401 -13.66 -4.12 -21.78
N GLN A 402 -13.60 -3.33 -22.85
CA GLN A 402 -14.66 -3.24 -23.84
C GLN A 402 -14.46 -4.25 -24.98
N LEU A 403 -15.58 -4.74 -25.54
CA LEU A 403 -15.57 -5.58 -26.75
C LEU A 403 -15.20 -4.74 -27.98
N PRO A 404 -14.32 -5.22 -28.89
CA PRO A 404 -13.82 -4.45 -30.03
C PRO A 404 -14.91 -3.84 -30.92
N ILE A 405 -16.01 -4.58 -31.14
CA ILE A 405 -17.11 -4.13 -32.00
C ILE A 405 -17.94 -3.02 -31.36
N VAL A 406 -17.97 -2.94 -30.03
CA VAL A 406 -18.61 -1.82 -29.34
C VAL A 406 -17.74 -0.57 -29.45
N GLU A 407 -16.41 -0.69 -29.50
CA GLU A 407 -15.52 0.44 -29.79
C GLU A 407 -15.76 0.99 -31.20
N ASP A 408 -15.81 0.11 -32.20
CA ASP A 408 -16.05 0.51 -33.61
C ASP A 408 -17.44 1.16 -33.76
N PHE A 409 -18.45 0.60 -33.09
CA PHE A 409 -19.77 1.20 -33.01
C PHE A 409 -19.74 2.61 -32.40
N LEU A 410 -19.06 2.81 -31.28
CA LEU A 410 -18.98 4.12 -30.63
C LEU A 410 -18.29 5.17 -31.53
N ARG A 411 -17.22 4.79 -32.26
CA ARG A 411 -16.53 5.69 -33.21
C ARG A 411 -17.45 6.18 -34.32
N GLU A 412 -18.28 5.32 -34.87
CA GLU A 412 -19.24 5.69 -35.92
C GLU A 412 -20.46 6.41 -35.35
N TYR A 413 -20.94 5.99 -34.18
CA TYR A 413 -22.11 6.60 -33.55
C TYR A 413 -21.86 8.04 -33.11
N LEU A 414 -20.70 8.34 -32.52
CA LEU A 414 -20.37 9.69 -32.03
C LEU A 414 -20.32 10.73 -33.17
N LYS A 415 -20.01 10.33 -34.40
CA LYS A 415 -20.05 11.20 -35.59
C LYS A 415 -21.47 11.68 -35.92
N ILE A 416 -22.49 10.89 -35.56
CA ILE A 416 -23.91 11.12 -35.88
C ILE A 416 -24.71 11.55 -34.63
N TRP A 417 -24.12 11.42 -33.45
CA TRP A 417 -24.80 11.62 -32.17
C TRP A 417 -25.21 13.09 -31.95
N ASN A 418 -26.42 13.27 -31.40
CA ASN A 418 -27.03 14.57 -31.14
C ASN A 418 -26.65 15.18 -29.77
N GLY A 419 -25.93 14.45 -28.92
CA GLY A 419 -25.44 14.92 -27.62
C GLY A 419 -26.41 14.76 -26.44
N PHE A 420 -27.69 14.47 -26.68
CA PHE A 420 -28.73 14.46 -25.63
C PHE A 420 -29.35 13.08 -25.38
N GLU A 421 -29.47 12.23 -26.39
CA GLU A 421 -30.05 10.90 -26.20
C GLU A 421 -29.00 9.91 -25.67
N PHE A 422 -29.36 9.14 -24.63
CA PHE A 422 -28.49 8.14 -23.98
C PHE A 422 -27.19 8.69 -23.39
N GLN A 423 -27.21 9.96 -22.96
CA GLN A 423 -26.05 10.66 -22.42
C GLN A 423 -25.34 9.88 -21.30
N ASP A 424 -26.11 9.37 -20.32
CA ASP A 424 -25.54 8.65 -19.17
C ASP A 424 -24.89 7.33 -19.63
N GLU A 425 -25.56 6.57 -20.49
CA GLU A 425 -25.03 5.29 -20.98
C GLU A 425 -23.77 5.46 -21.85
N ILE A 426 -23.67 6.53 -22.64
CA ILE A 426 -22.51 6.79 -23.49
C ILE A 426 -21.32 7.26 -22.66
N PHE A 427 -21.52 8.17 -21.71
CA PHE A 427 -20.44 8.63 -20.83
C PHE A 427 -19.93 7.53 -19.88
N GLU A 428 -20.74 6.52 -19.56
CA GLU A 428 -20.26 5.35 -18.82
C GLU A 428 -19.46 4.36 -19.68
N LEU A 429 -19.67 4.33 -21.00
CA LEU A 429 -18.94 3.44 -21.91
C LEU A 429 -17.62 4.02 -22.41
N LEU A 430 -17.56 5.34 -22.64
CA LEU A 430 -16.38 6.03 -23.17
C LEU A 430 -15.07 5.80 -22.38
N PRO A 431 -15.07 5.79 -21.03
CA PRO A 431 -13.86 5.58 -20.24
C PRO A 431 -13.16 4.24 -20.45
N PHE A 432 -13.84 3.25 -21.03
CA PHE A 432 -13.30 1.91 -21.27
C PHE A 432 -12.72 1.73 -22.68
N LEU A 433 -12.59 2.81 -23.46
CA LEU A 433 -11.93 2.77 -24.76
C LEU A 433 -10.43 2.55 -24.60
N LYS A 434 -9.89 1.59 -25.36
CA LYS A 434 -8.46 1.30 -25.36
C LYS A 434 -7.63 2.53 -25.77
N PRO A 435 -6.44 2.72 -25.17
CA PRO A 435 -5.52 3.75 -25.62
C PRO A 435 -5.06 3.42 -27.05
N ASN A 436 -5.07 4.42 -27.92
CA ASN A 436 -4.60 4.37 -29.31
C ASN A 436 -3.76 5.63 -29.57
N SER A 437 -3.18 5.76 -30.76
CA SER A 437 -2.53 7.00 -31.17
C SER A 437 -3.48 8.20 -31.05
N PHE A 438 -2.99 9.31 -30.48
CA PHE A 438 -3.79 10.52 -30.26
C PHE A 438 -4.49 11.02 -31.53
N LYS A 439 -3.84 10.91 -32.70
CA LYS A 439 -4.43 11.30 -34.00
C LYS A 439 -5.73 10.56 -34.29
N ASN A 440 -5.79 9.26 -34.02
CA ASN A 440 -6.97 8.45 -34.28
C ASN A 440 -8.09 8.78 -33.27
N ILE A 441 -7.75 8.92 -31.99
CA ILE A 441 -8.71 9.30 -30.95
C ILE A 441 -9.30 10.69 -31.21
N ASN A 442 -8.46 11.63 -31.69
CA ASN A 442 -8.89 13.00 -31.95
C ASN A 442 -9.88 13.09 -33.13
N GLU A 443 -9.61 12.40 -34.25
CA GLU A 443 -10.52 12.38 -35.39
C GLU A 443 -11.84 11.65 -35.09
N ASP A 444 -11.77 10.51 -34.39
CA ASP A 444 -12.94 9.64 -34.19
C ASP A 444 -13.83 10.08 -33.02
N VAL A 445 -13.25 10.58 -31.92
CA VAL A 445 -13.96 10.78 -30.65
C VAL A 445 -13.91 12.22 -30.16
N LEU A 446 -12.72 12.85 -30.09
CA LEU A 446 -12.60 14.17 -29.45
C LEU A 446 -13.19 15.30 -30.30
N LYS A 447 -13.01 15.30 -31.62
CA LYS A 447 -13.59 16.35 -32.49
C LYS A 447 -15.12 16.39 -32.44
N PRO A 448 -15.86 15.27 -32.53
CA PRO A 448 -17.31 15.27 -32.32
C PRO A 448 -17.72 15.83 -30.96
N LEU A 449 -17.06 15.40 -29.88
CA LEU A 449 -17.36 15.87 -28.52
C LEU A 449 -17.04 17.36 -28.34
N TYR A 450 -15.95 17.85 -28.92
CA TYR A 450 -15.57 19.27 -28.92
C TYR A 450 -16.63 20.14 -29.61
N ARG A 451 -17.22 19.67 -30.71
CA ARG A 451 -18.32 20.39 -31.39
C ARG A 451 -19.56 20.49 -30.51
N LEU A 452 -19.91 19.40 -29.82
CA LEU A 452 -21.04 19.36 -28.90
C LEU A 452 -20.81 20.21 -27.65
N PHE A 453 -19.55 20.29 -27.18
CA PHE A 453 -19.17 21.07 -26.01
C PHE A 453 -19.63 22.53 -26.10
N HIS A 454 -19.35 23.22 -27.20
CA HIS A 454 -19.75 24.63 -27.37
C HIS A 454 -21.27 24.87 -27.40
N VAL A 455 -22.07 23.86 -27.72
CA VAL A 455 -23.54 23.97 -27.85
C VAL A 455 -24.26 23.57 -26.56
N SER A 456 -23.56 22.87 -25.67
CA SER A 456 -24.13 22.17 -24.51
C SER A 456 -24.17 23.00 -23.21
N ASP A 457 -25.01 22.57 -22.26
CA ASP A 457 -25.15 23.20 -20.93
C ASP A 457 -23.96 22.88 -19.99
N VAL A 458 -23.79 23.70 -18.94
CA VAL A 458 -22.79 23.51 -17.86
C VAL A 458 -22.77 22.06 -17.32
N ASN A 459 -23.94 21.47 -17.08
CA ASN A 459 -24.05 20.09 -16.56
C ASN A 459 -23.47 19.05 -17.52
N TRP A 460 -23.67 19.26 -18.83
CA TRP A 460 -23.12 18.38 -19.85
C TRP A 460 -21.60 18.55 -19.92
N LYS A 461 -21.10 19.80 -19.94
CA LYS A 461 -19.67 20.12 -19.93
C LYS A 461 -18.95 19.53 -18.72
N THR A 462 -19.57 19.65 -17.53
CA THR A 462 -19.06 19.10 -16.27
C THR A 462 -18.97 17.57 -16.34
N ARG A 463 -20.02 16.91 -16.82
CA ARG A 463 -20.03 15.45 -16.99
C ARG A 463 -18.98 14.97 -18.00
N LEU A 464 -18.75 15.72 -19.07
CA LEU A 464 -17.71 15.40 -20.05
C LEU A 464 -16.32 15.40 -19.40
N VAL A 465 -15.99 16.43 -18.60
CA VAL A 465 -14.70 16.51 -17.91
C VAL A 465 -14.54 15.38 -16.88
N LEU A 466 -15.60 15.04 -16.14
CA LEU A 466 -15.58 13.88 -15.24
C LEU A 466 -15.41 12.56 -16.01
N CYS A 467 -16.07 12.42 -17.17
CA CYS A 467 -15.86 11.27 -18.06
C CYS A 467 -14.40 11.17 -18.53
N TYR A 468 -13.76 12.29 -18.89
CA TYR A 468 -12.33 12.29 -19.21
C TYR A 468 -11.43 11.94 -18.02
N THR A 469 -11.84 12.32 -16.81
CA THR A 469 -11.14 11.98 -15.57
C THR A 469 -11.16 10.47 -15.34
N GLU A 470 -12.32 9.83 -15.44
CA GLU A 470 -12.45 8.35 -15.34
C GLU A 470 -11.73 7.64 -16.49
N TRP A 471 -11.72 8.22 -17.70
CA TRP A 471 -11.00 7.67 -18.83
C TRP A 471 -9.48 7.64 -18.57
N LEU A 472 -8.91 8.75 -18.10
CA LEU A 472 -7.49 8.81 -17.75
C LEU A 472 -7.16 7.85 -16.59
N LYS A 473 -8.04 7.77 -15.58
CA LYS A 473 -7.88 6.84 -14.46
C LYS A 473 -7.78 5.39 -14.91
N ASN A 474 -8.65 4.95 -15.82
CA ASN A 474 -8.62 3.58 -16.36
C ASN A 474 -7.32 3.30 -17.14
N TRP A 475 -6.79 4.30 -17.86
CA TRP A 475 -5.51 4.15 -18.56
C TRP A 475 -4.32 4.05 -17.61
N VAL A 476 -4.37 4.73 -16.46
CA VAL A 476 -3.27 4.69 -15.48
C VAL A 476 -3.24 3.39 -14.71
N LEU A 477 -4.40 2.79 -14.41
CA LEU A 477 -4.50 1.51 -13.71
C LEU A 477 -3.87 0.33 -14.48
N LEU A 478 -3.48 0.52 -15.73
CA LEU A 478 -2.73 -0.47 -16.50
C LEU A 478 -1.29 -0.57 -15.98
N ASP A 479 -0.79 -1.80 -15.80
CA ASP A 479 0.60 -2.02 -15.40
C ASP A 479 1.57 -1.77 -16.57
N TRP A 480 1.95 -0.49 -16.73
CA TRP A 480 2.87 -0.05 -17.76
C TRP A 480 4.27 -0.63 -17.62
N ASN A 481 4.66 -1.08 -16.42
CA ASN A 481 5.98 -1.67 -16.16
C ASN A 481 6.06 -3.08 -16.74
N GLN A 482 5.03 -3.90 -16.51
CA GLN A 482 4.91 -5.20 -17.16
C GLN A 482 4.88 -5.07 -18.69
N HIS A 483 4.11 -4.13 -19.23
CA HIS A 483 4.06 -3.89 -20.68
C HIS A 483 5.42 -3.47 -21.26
N LYS A 484 6.20 -2.63 -20.55
CA LYS A 484 7.57 -2.25 -20.96
C LYS A 484 8.53 -3.46 -20.92
N ALA A 485 8.45 -4.28 -19.87
CA ALA A 485 9.26 -5.50 -19.74
C ALA A 485 8.95 -6.51 -20.86
N LEU A 486 7.67 -6.71 -21.16
CA LEU A 486 7.20 -7.60 -22.23
C LEU A 486 7.61 -7.10 -23.62
N LYS A 487 7.55 -5.78 -23.87
CA LYS A 487 8.08 -5.14 -25.10
C LYS A 487 9.57 -5.44 -25.32
N ALA A 488 10.36 -5.57 -24.24
CA ALA A 488 11.78 -5.93 -24.34
C ALA A 488 12.01 -7.42 -24.67
N THR A 489 11.02 -8.28 -24.42
CA THR A 489 11.10 -9.74 -24.66
C THR A 489 10.55 -10.23 -26.01
N GLU A 490 10.04 -9.32 -26.87
CA GLU A 490 9.51 -9.63 -28.22
C GLU A 490 8.55 -10.84 -28.30
N GLN A 491 7.69 -11.06 -27.28
CA GLN A 491 6.62 -12.06 -27.37
C GLN A 491 5.38 -11.47 -28.07
N GLU A 492 4.87 -12.17 -29.10
CA GLU A 492 3.97 -11.59 -30.11
C GLU A 492 2.55 -11.24 -29.65
N VAL A 493 2.09 -11.62 -28.45
CA VAL A 493 0.71 -11.30 -28.03
C VAL A 493 0.63 -11.08 -26.53
N ASP A 494 0.34 -9.83 -26.13
CA ASP A 494 -0.12 -9.49 -24.78
C ASP A 494 -1.39 -10.27 -24.45
N GLN A 495 -1.28 -11.33 -23.63
CA GLN A 495 -2.46 -11.94 -22.99
C GLN A 495 -2.90 -11.15 -21.75
N VAL A 496 -2.06 -10.27 -21.20
CA VAL A 496 -2.23 -9.75 -19.82
C VAL A 496 -2.57 -8.25 -19.73
N THR A 497 -2.55 -7.43 -20.77
CA THR A 497 -2.93 -6.01 -20.63
C THR A 497 -4.39 -5.68 -20.93
N TRP A 498 -5.08 -6.49 -21.74
CA TRP A 498 -6.51 -6.28 -22.01
C TRP A 498 -7.20 -7.58 -22.44
N LEU A 499 -8.31 -7.93 -21.78
CA LEU A 499 -8.93 -9.27 -21.83
C LEU A 499 -9.37 -9.75 -23.23
N PHE A 500 -9.71 -8.83 -24.14
CA PHE A 500 -10.29 -9.17 -25.45
C PHE A 500 -9.40 -8.82 -26.66
N LYS A 501 -8.27 -8.09 -26.47
CA LYS A 501 -7.27 -7.78 -27.50
C LYS A 501 -6.06 -7.05 -26.89
N GLY A 502 -4.85 -7.57 -27.06
CA GLY A 502 -3.61 -6.94 -26.57
C GLY A 502 -3.32 -5.55 -27.15
N LEU A 503 -2.49 -4.78 -26.45
CA LEU A 503 -2.02 -3.46 -26.88
C LEU A 503 -1.01 -3.57 -28.03
N SER A 504 -0.96 -2.57 -28.91
CA SER A 504 0.05 -2.51 -29.97
C SER A 504 1.40 -1.99 -29.45
N PHE A 505 2.51 -2.66 -29.79
CA PHE A 505 3.85 -2.22 -29.38
C PHE A 505 4.39 -0.99 -30.14
N ASP A 506 3.79 -0.68 -31.30
CA ASP A 506 4.20 0.38 -32.23
C ASP A 506 3.82 1.81 -31.78
N THR A 507 3.00 1.95 -30.73
CA THR A 507 2.52 3.26 -30.29
C THR A 507 3.10 3.68 -28.94
N ASP A 508 3.55 4.92 -28.87
CA ASP A 508 3.99 5.54 -27.62
C ASP A 508 2.77 6.10 -26.86
N TYR A 509 2.22 5.27 -25.97
CA TYR A 509 1.02 5.60 -25.20
C TYR A 509 1.21 6.79 -24.27
N PHE A 510 2.41 6.98 -23.68
CA PHE A 510 2.71 8.12 -22.81
C PHE A 510 2.57 9.47 -23.53
N VAL A 511 3.07 9.59 -24.77
CA VAL A 511 2.92 10.81 -25.58
C VAL A 511 1.44 11.04 -25.91
N SER A 512 0.70 9.97 -26.20
CA SER A 512 -0.73 10.07 -26.50
C SER A 512 -1.56 10.53 -25.27
N MET A 513 -1.19 10.10 -24.07
CA MET A 513 -1.79 10.60 -22.82
C MET A 513 -1.46 12.08 -22.57
N GLN A 514 -0.24 12.52 -22.87
CA GLN A 514 0.15 13.92 -22.74
C GLN A 514 -0.66 14.83 -23.67
N ASP A 515 -0.77 14.46 -24.95
CA ASP A 515 -1.57 15.21 -25.92
C ASP A 515 -3.06 15.26 -25.51
N PHE A 516 -3.55 14.19 -24.89
CA PHE A 516 -4.90 14.11 -24.33
C PHE A 516 -5.08 15.08 -23.15
N ILE A 517 -4.15 15.11 -22.19
CA ILE A 517 -4.17 16.07 -21.06
C ILE A 517 -4.13 17.51 -21.58
N LEU A 518 -3.28 17.81 -22.56
CA LEU A 518 -3.19 19.15 -23.18
C LEU A 518 -4.48 19.55 -23.91
N HIS A 519 -5.20 18.60 -24.52
CA HIS A 519 -6.50 18.86 -25.13
C HIS A 519 -7.54 19.24 -24.06
N ILE A 520 -7.56 18.54 -22.93
CA ILE A 520 -8.48 18.78 -21.82
C ILE A 520 -8.17 20.10 -21.14
N ASP A 521 -6.90 20.44 -20.93
CA ASP A 521 -6.48 21.73 -20.38
C ASP A 521 -7.05 22.90 -21.19
N ARG A 522 -6.93 22.85 -22.52
CA ARG A 522 -7.54 23.85 -23.42
C ARG A 522 -9.06 23.91 -23.28
N LEU A 523 -9.73 22.77 -23.16
CA LEU A 523 -11.17 22.68 -22.94
C LEU A 523 -11.59 23.28 -21.60
N CYS A 524 -10.84 23.04 -20.52
CA CYS A 524 -11.09 23.59 -19.20
C CYS A 524 -10.96 25.13 -19.22
N VAL A 525 -9.93 25.68 -19.86
CA VAL A 525 -9.77 27.14 -19.99
C VAL A 525 -10.92 27.77 -20.78
N ILE A 526 -11.31 27.16 -21.91
CA ILE A 526 -12.43 27.65 -22.73
C ILE A 526 -13.76 27.53 -21.96
N GLY A 527 -14.01 26.39 -21.32
CA GLY A 527 -15.23 26.15 -20.56
C GLY A 527 -15.39 27.11 -19.38
N LEU A 528 -14.32 27.39 -18.64
CA LEU A 528 -14.32 28.40 -17.58
C LEU A 528 -14.62 29.80 -18.14
N ALA A 529 -14.11 30.12 -19.33
CA ALA A 529 -14.37 31.40 -19.99
C ALA A 529 -15.82 31.55 -20.46
N GLU A 530 -16.38 30.51 -21.09
CA GLU A 530 -17.74 30.51 -21.61
C GLU A 530 -18.79 30.56 -20.49
N GLU A 531 -18.57 29.80 -19.41
CA GLU A 531 -19.53 29.64 -18.31
C GLU A 531 -19.30 30.62 -17.15
N GLN A 532 -18.46 31.65 -17.35
CA GLN A 532 -18.14 32.67 -16.34
C GLN A 532 -17.75 32.06 -14.99
N ASP A 533 -16.82 31.10 -15.00
CA ASP A 533 -16.24 30.51 -13.78
C ASP A 533 -17.29 29.83 -12.87
N HIS A 534 -18.29 29.15 -13.46
CA HIS A 534 -19.30 28.40 -12.72
C HIS A 534 -18.69 27.31 -11.81
N SER A 535 -19.13 27.26 -10.54
CA SER A 535 -18.55 26.40 -9.48
C SER A 535 -18.55 24.90 -9.80
N LEU A 536 -19.63 24.38 -10.40
CA LEU A 536 -19.70 22.97 -10.82
C LEU A 536 -18.63 22.60 -11.85
N PHE A 537 -18.38 23.46 -12.83
CA PHE A 537 -17.38 23.22 -13.86
C PHE A 537 -15.97 23.38 -13.28
N GLN A 538 -15.74 24.40 -12.44
CA GLN A 538 -14.51 24.55 -11.66
C GLN A 538 -14.18 23.29 -10.85
N HIS A 539 -15.18 22.73 -10.15
CA HIS A 539 -14.99 21.52 -9.36
C HIS A 539 -14.50 20.35 -10.24
N ALA A 540 -15.16 20.08 -11.38
CA ALA A 540 -14.77 19.00 -12.28
C ALA A 540 -13.39 19.22 -12.91
N SER A 541 -13.09 20.45 -13.35
CA SER A 541 -11.78 20.77 -13.92
C SER A 541 -10.64 20.62 -12.91
N ILE A 542 -10.84 21.05 -11.65
CA ILE A 542 -9.83 20.88 -10.59
C ILE A 542 -9.67 19.39 -10.24
N SER A 543 -10.77 18.62 -10.14
CA SER A 543 -10.70 17.17 -9.87
C SER A 543 -9.91 16.41 -10.94
N PHE A 544 -10.01 16.84 -12.21
CA PHE A 544 -9.18 16.29 -13.28
C PHE A 544 -7.70 16.52 -13.02
N PHE A 545 -7.29 17.74 -12.68
CA PHE A 545 -5.88 18.05 -12.43
C PHE A 545 -5.34 17.48 -11.12
N GLU A 546 -6.17 17.30 -10.09
CA GLU A 546 -5.79 16.56 -8.87
C GLU A 546 -5.44 15.10 -9.17
N LEU A 547 -6.19 14.46 -10.07
CA LEU A 547 -5.86 13.13 -10.55
C LEU A 547 -4.52 13.16 -11.32
N VAL A 548 -4.34 14.12 -12.24
CA VAL A 548 -3.09 14.24 -13.02
C VAL A 548 -1.87 14.46 -12.11
N SER A 549 -2.00 15.30 -11.08
CA SER A 549 -0.93 15.54 -10.12
C SER A 549 -0.66 14.32 -9.24
N SER A 550 -1.69 13.59 -8.80
CA SER A 550 -1.49 12.35 -8.02
C SER A 550 -0.83 11.25 -8.85
N ILE A 551 -1.22 11.09 -10.11
CA ILE A 551 -0.60 10.12 -11.04
C ILE A 551 0.89 10.43 -11.22
N SER A 552 1.21 11.72 -11.36
CA SER A 552 2.60 12.17 -11.56
C SER A 552 3.50 11.79 -10.38
N LEU A 553 2.95 11.67 -9.17
CA LEU A 553 3.68 11.27 -7.96
C LEU A 553 3.79 9.75 -7.80
N GLN A 554 2.76 8.99 -8.19
CA GLN A 554 2.68 7.54 -7.92
C GLN A 554 3.29 6.63 -9.00
N HIS A 555 3.30 7.06 -10.27
CA HIS A 555 3.57 6.15 -11.40
C HIS A 555 4.82 6.48 -12.23
N ASP A 556 5.78 7.25 -11.70
CA ASP A 556 7.06 7.57 -12.35
C ASP A 556 6.92 7.97 -13.82
N ILE A 557 6.02 8.94 -14.05
CA ILE A 557 5.86 9.51 -15.39
C ILE A 557 7.07 10.40 -15.66
N PRO A 558 7.89 10.11 -16.68
CA PRO A 558 9.14 10.84 -16.93
C PRO A 558 8.91 12.32 -17.28
N LYS A 559 7.74 12.68 -17.80
CA LYS A 559 7.40 14.06 -18.19
C LYS A 559 6.05 14.54 -17.62
N ILE A 560 6.12 15.38 -16.59
CA ILE A 560 5.02 16.04 -15.88
C ILE A 560 4.41 17.13 -16.76
N VAL A 561 3.09 17.06 -16.95
CA VAL A 561 2.31 18.10 -17.65
C VAL A 561 1.63 19.00 -16.62
N THR A 562 2.03 20.27 -16.56
CA THR A 562 1.47 21.30 -15.68
C THR A 562 0.29 21.98 -16.38
N PRO A 563 -0.72 22.44 -15.62
CA PRO A 563 -1.84 23.19 -16.18
C PRO A 563 -1.37 24.54 -16.77
N ALA A 564 -2.07 25.05 -17.78
CA ALA A 564 -1.74 26.36 -18.33
C ALA A 564 -1.94 27.50 -17.31
N ALA A 565 -1.11 28.54 -17.39
CA ALA A 565 -1.18 29.72 -16.50
C ALA A 565 -2.59 30.31 -16.33
N PRO A 566 -3.40 30.49 -17.41
CA PRO A 566 -4.75 31.03 -17.28
C PRO A 566 -5.68 30.17 -16.42
N PHE A 567 -5.48 28.85 -16.41
CA PHE A 567 -6.26 27.94 -15.57
C PHE A 567 -5.92 28.15 -14.09
N ILE A 568 -4.62 28.17 -13.76
CA ILE A 568 -4.14 28.35 -12.38
C ILE A 568 -4.61 29.70 -11.82
N TYR A 569 -4.36 30.78 -12.55
CA TYR A 569 -4.67 32.13 -12.06
C TYR A 569 -6.17 32.40 -11.94
N ARG A 570 -7.01 31.91 -12.87
CA ARG A 570 -8.47 32.07 -12.75
C ARG A 570 -9.05 31.39 -11.52
N ASN A 571 -8.58 30.18 -11.23
CA ASN A 571 -9.03 29.46 -10.04
C ASN A 571 -8.44 30.05 -8.75
N PHE A 572 -7.23 30.61 -8.79
CA PHE A 572 -6.63 31.33 -7.65
C PHE A 572 -7.39 32.63 -7.31
N PHE A 573 -7.87 33.37 -8.32
CA PHE A 573 -8.70 34.56 -8.10
C PHE A 573 -10.20 34.25 -7.87
N SER A 574 -10.55 32.97 -7.67
CA SER A 574 -11.92 32.57 -7.37
C SER A 574 -12.37 33.09 -6.00
N THR A 575 -13.68 33.35 -5.86
CA THR A 575 -14.28 33.75 -4.58
C THR A 575 -14.46 32.57 -3.61
N SER A 576 -14.23 31.34 -4.06
CA SER A 576 -14.38 30.12 -3.25
C SER A 576 -13.05 29.72 -2.62
N ALA A 577 -12.99 29.65 -1.29
CA ALA A 577 -11.82 29.17 -0.56
C ALA A 577 -11.42 27.74 -0.96
N MET A 578 -12.41 26.88 -1.24
CA MET A 578 -12.16 25.51 -1.69
C MET A 578 -11.45 25.46 -3.05
N ALA A 579 -11.75 26.39 -3.96
CA ALA A 579 -11.09 26.42 -5.26
C ALA A 579 -9.62 26.86 -5.13
N VAL A 580 -9.38 27.88 -4.29
CA VAL A 580 -8.02 28.37 -3.98
C VAL A 580 -7.19 27.29 -3.31
N ASP A 581 -7.75 26.61 -2.32
CA ASP A 581 -7.08 25.55 -1.57
C ASP A 581 -6.72 24.35 -2.45
N ARG A 582 -7.67 23.84 -3.23
CA ARG A 582 -7.43 22.70 -4.11
C ARG A 582 -6.39 23.02 -5.19
N ILE A 583 -6.35 24.25 -5.71
CA ILE A 583 -5.28 24.66 -6.62
C ILE A 583 -3.92 24.73 -5.92
N CYS A 584 -3.87 25.24 -4.68
CA CYS A 584 -2.63 25.21 -3.91
C CYS A 584 -2.15 23.77 -3.68
N ARG A 585 -3.07 22.82 -3.41
CA ARG A 585 -2.79 21.38 -3.31
C ARG A 585 -2.26 20.80 -4.61
N VAL A 586 -2.87 21.10 -5.76
CA VAL A 586 -2.39 20.65 -7.09
C VAL A 586 -0.96 21.14 -7.35
N ILE A 587 -0.68 22.42 -7.08
CA ILE A 587 0.65 23.00 -7.25
C ILE A 587 1.66 22.33 -6.31
N TYR A 588 1.30 22.12 -5.06
CA TYR A 588 2.14 21.41 -4.08
C TYR A 588 2.46 19.98 -4.53
N GLN A 589 1.47 19.23 -5.00
CA GLN A 589 1.69 17.87 -5.51
C GLN A 589 2.60 17.85 -6.74
N TYR A 590 2.47 18.82 -7.65
CA TYR A 590 3.41 18.94 -8.76
C TYR A 590 4.83 19.28 -8.28
N LYS A 591 4.99 20.16 -7.29
CA LYS A 591 6.30 20.42 -6.66
C LYS A 591 6.92 19.12 -6.13
N MET A 592 6.16 18.35 -5.36
CA MET A 592 6.61 17.06 -4.82
C MET A 592 6.98 16.07 -5.92
N ALA A 593 6.21 16.02 -7.01
CA ALA A 593 6.51 15.16 -8.16
C ALA A 593 7.80 15.59 -8.88
N PHE A 594 8.06 16.90 -9.02
CA PHE A 594 9.34 17.39 -9.55
C PHE A 594 10.52 17.02 -8.62
N GLU A 595 10.37 17.18 -7.31
CA GLU A 595 11.40 16.79 -6.32
C GLU A 595 11.65 15.28 -6.32
N GLU A 596 10.62 14.45 -6.49
CA GLU A 596 10.76 13.00 -6.55
C GLU A 596 11.43 12.54 -7.85
N ASN A 597 11.09 13.16 -8.98
CA ASN A 597 11.80 12.91 -10.25
C ASN A 597 13.27 13.34 -10.17
N GLU A 598 13.57 14.42 -9.45
CA GLU A 598 14.95 14.84 -9.15
C GLU A 598 15.71 13.78 -8.34
N ARG A 599 15.05 13.07 -7.41
CA ARG A 599 15.68 11.96 -6.66
C ARG A 599 15.98 10.73 -7.51
N LYS A 600 15.19 10.49 -8.56
CA LYS A 600 15.24 9.24 -9.34
C LYS A 600 16.17 9.29 -10.55
N SER A 601 16.38 10.47 -11.15
CA SER A 601 17.21 10.60 -12.36
C SER A 601 17.92 11.94 -12.45
N ASP A 602 19.24 11.93 -12.56
CA ASP A 602 20.06 13.16 -12.66
C ASP A 602 19.84 13.97 -13.94
N ASP A 603 19.33 13.36 -15.02
CA ASP A 603 19.11 14.00 -16.33
C ASP A 603 17.65 14.48 -16.56
N TRP A 604 16.80 14.52 -15.52
CA TRP A 604 15.38 14.86 -15.65
C TRP A 604 15.15 16.25 -16.26
N ILE A 605 16.04 17.22 -15.98
CA ILE A 605 15.94 18.61 -16.48
C ILE A 605 16.04 18.66 -18.01
N SER A 606 16.83 17.78 -18.63
CA SER A 606 16.99 17.72 -20.10
C SER A 606 15.71 17.37 -20.85
N GLN A 607 14.69 16.84 -20.14
CA GLN A 607 13.39 16.45 -20.70
C GLN A 607 12.40 17.62 -20.79
N TYR A 608 12.70 18.75 -20.13
CA TYR A 608 11.88 19.95 -20.08
C TYR A 608 12.63 21.15 -20.68
N SER A 609 11.89 22.10 -21.25
CA SER A 609 12.48 23.39 -21.65
C SER A 609 12.72 24.26 -20.41
N GLU A 610 13.84 24.98 -20.36
CA GLU A 610 14.14 25.94 -19.27
C GLU A 610 12.97 26.92 -19.04
N ASP A 611 12.34 27.38 -20.12
CA ASP A 611 11.16 28.26 -20.07
C ASP A 611 9.97 27.66 -19.30
N TYR A 612 9.78 26.33 -19.37
CA TYR A 612 8.64 25.65 -18.75
C TYR A 612 8.79 25.52 -17.23
N LEU A 613 10.01 25.24 -16.76
CA LEU A 613 10.33 25.22 -15.32
C LEU A 613 10.34 26.65 -14.74
N ALA A 614 10.83 27.62 -15.51
CA ALA A 614 10.77 29.03 -15.14
C ALA A 614 9.33 29.52 -14.98
N ASP A 615 8.42 29.12 -15.86
CA ASP A 615 6.99 29.41 -15.78
C ASP A 615 6.36 28.82 -14.51
N PHE A 616 6.58 27.54 -14.21
CA PHE A 616 6.06 26.89 -12.99
C PHE A 616 6.57 27.54 -11.70
N ASN A 617 7.87 27.82 -11.63
CA ASN A 617 8.48 28.52 -10.50
C ASN A 617 7.93 29.92 -10.34
N THR A 618 7.62 30.61 -11.44
CA THR A 618 6.98 31.92 -11.42
C THR A 618 5.55 31.82 -10.86
N TYR A 619 4.78 30.77 -11.19
CA TYR A 619 3.43 30.56 -10.63
C TYR A 619 3.46 30.36 -9.12
N MET A 620 4.34 29.45 -8.66
CA MET A 620 4.56 29.18 -7.24
C MET A 620 4.95 30.43 -6.48
N LEU A 621 5.93 31.18 -7.01
CA LEU A 621 6.43 32.39 -6.39
C LEU A 621 5.35 33.48 -6.31
N ASN A 622 4.58 33.70 -7.39
CA ASN A 622 3.50 34.68 -7.42
C ASN A 622 2.41 34.36 -6.38
N ILE A 623 1.98 33.10 -6.30
CA ILE A 623 0.95 32.66 -5.34
C ILE A 623 1.45 32.78 -3.90
N CYS A 624 2.66 32.31 -3.60
CA CYS A 624 3.21 32.36 -2.25
C CYS A 624 3.50 33.80 -1.79
N ASN A 625 4.07 34.64 -2.67
CA ASN A 625 4.32 36.05 -2.37
C ASN A 625 3.02 36.82 -2.17
N SER A 626 1.98 36.48 -2.91
CA SER A 626 0.64 37.07 -2.78
C SER A 626 -0.02 36.69 -1.45
N LEU A 627 -0.07 35.40 -1.12
CA LEU A 627 -0.73 34.91 0.10
C LEU A 627 0.04 35.29 1.38
N TRP A 628 1.37 35.17 1.36
CA TRP A 628 2.21 35.36 2.54
C TRP A 628 2.89 36.74 2.60
N LYS A 629 3.64 37.14 1.57
CA LYS A 629 4.40 38.40 1.62
C LYS A 629 3.54 39.65 1.35
N SER A 630 2.32 39.47 0.86
CA SER A 630 1.44 40.57 0.39
C SER A 630 2.06 41.40 -0.74
N ILE A 631 3.06 40.86 -1.45
CA ILE A 631 3.71 41.51 -2.58
C ILE A 631 3.04 41.00 -3.85
N GLY A 632 1.87 41.57 -4.17
CA GLY A 632 1.05 41.10 -5.29
C GLY A 632 1.45 41.71 -6.65
N PHE A 633 1.58 43.04 -6.71
CA PHE A 633 1.66 43.78 -7.98
C PHE A 633 2.82 44.78 -8.08
N HIS A 634 3.69 44.88 -7.07
CA HIS A 634 4.78 45.84 -7.10
C HIS A 634 6.00 45.34 -7.89
N GLU A 635 6.28 46.01 -9.01
CA GLU A 635 7.58 45.99 -9.70
C GLU A 635 8.67 46.58 -8.79
N LYS A 636 9.47 45.72 -8.15
CA LYS A 636 10.78 46.14 -7.61
C LYS A 636 11.98 45.48 -8.28
N ASP A 637 11.81 44.85 -9.44
CA ASP A 637 12.91 44.40 -10.28
C ASP A 637 12.82 44.98 -11.70
N LYS A 638 13.10 46.28 -11.83
CA LYS A 638 13.30 46.96 -13.14
C LYS A 638 14.50 46.42 -13.96
N LYS A 639 15.14 45.31 -13.54
CA LYS A 639 16.27 44.69 -14.25
C LYS A 639 15.94 43.38 -14.98
N LYS A 640 14.78 42.75 -14.78
CA LYS A 640 14.33 41.58 -15.56
C LYS A 640 13.09 41.93 -16.36
N GLN A 641 13.28 42.30 -17.62
CA GLN A 641 12.24 42.81 -18.53
C GLN A 641 11.10 41.82 -18.90
N ASN A 642 11.02 40.61 -18.33
CA ASN A 642 10.09 39.57 -18.81
C ASN A 642 9.10 38.96 -17.80
N ASN A 643 9.17 39.22 -16.49
CA ASN A 643 8.25 38.59 -15.54
C ASN A 643 7.20 39.58 -15.02
N GLN A 644 6.11 39.74 -15.79
CA GLN A 644 4.90 40.41 -15.31
C GLN A 644 4.21 39.52 -14.26
N ALA A 645 3.95 40.06 -13.07
CA ALA A 645 3.19 39.36 -12.02
C ALA A 645 1.83 38.90 -12.57
N PHE A 646 1.51 37.62 -12.38
CA PHE A 646 0.27 36.98 -12.87
C PHE A 646 0.02 37.10 -14.38
N SER A 647 1.05 37.39 -15.19
CA SER A 647 0.96 37.64 -16.65
C SER A 647 -0.11 38.66 -17.08
N LEU A 648 -0.47 39.59 -16.18
CA LEU A 648 -1.45 40.63 -16.44
C LEU A 648 -0.82 41.83 -17.17
N SER A 649 -1.59 42.42 -18.10
CA SER A 649 -1.16 43.63 -18.78
C SER A 649 -1.03 44.80 -17.80
N THR A 650 -0.01 45.65 -17.99
CA THR A 650 0.24 46.86 -17.18
C THR A 650 -0.99 47.77 -17.09
N LEU A 651 -1.75 47.89 -18.19
CA LEU A 651 -3.02 48.64 -18.25
C LEU A 651 -4.12 48.06 -17.34
N SER A 652 -4.18 46.74 -17.15
CA SER A 652 -5.13 46.10 -16.26
C SER A 652 -4.75 46.34 -14.80
N ILE A 653 -3.45 46.26 -14.50
CA ILE A 653 -2.91 46.51 -13.15
C ILE A 653 -3.16 47.97 -12.74
N GLU A 654 -2.91 48.95 -13.63
CA GLU A 654 -3.20 50.37 -13.38
C GLU A 654 -4.68 50.66 -13.13
N LYS A 655 -5.60 50.00 -13.86
CA LYS A 655 -7.04 50.11 -13.60
C LYS A 655 -7.42 49.52 -12.24
N LEU A 656 -6.81 48.40 -11.88
CA LEU A 656 -7.06 47.73 -10.60
C LEU A 656 -6.53 48.59 -9.45
N ILE A 657 -5.33 49.16 -9.61
CA ILE A 657 -4.75 50.15 -8.69
C ILE A 657 -5.72 51.29 -8.45
N LYS A 658 -6.20 51.92 -9.52
CA LYS A 658 -7.13 53.04 -9.44
C LYS A 658 -8.46 52.68 -8.76
N THR A 659 -8.98 51.48 -9.03
CA THR A 659 -10.23 51.00 -8.42
C THR A 659 -10.07 50.72 -6.92
N CYS A 660 -8.89 50.28 -6.51
CA CYS A 660 -8.53 50.04 -5.10
C CYS A 660 -8.29 51.35 -4.35
N GLU A 661 -7.64 52.33 -4.98
CA GLU A 661 -7.48 53.70 -4.45
C GLU A 661 -8.83 54.39 -4.27
N GLU A 662 -9.76 54.24 -5.23
CA GLU A 662 -11.13 54.76 -5.13
C GLU A 662 -11.94 54.11 -3.98
N ARG A 663 -11.57 52.90 -3.55
CA ARG A 663 -12.19 52.15 -2.43
C ARG A 663 -11.45 52.32 -1.09
N GLY A 664 -10.32 53.00 -1.07
CA GLY A 664 -9.52 53.21 0.15
C GLY A 664 -8.81 51.96 0.68
N THR A 665 -8.53 50.97 -0.17
CA THR A 665 -7.87 49.71 0.21
C THR A 665 -6.55 49.53 -0.52
N ASP A 666 -5.48 49.15 0.18
CA ASP A 666 -4.19 48.82 -0.44
C ASP A 666 -4.28 47.50 -1.22
N ILE A 667 -3.81 47.53 -2.47
CA ILE A 667 -3.90 46.39 -3.41
C ILE A 667 -3.08 45.19 -2.92
N GLU A 668 -1.95 45.46 -2.29
CA GLU A 668 -1.05 44.47 -1.69
C GLU A 668 -1.76 43.59 -0.66
N LYS A 669 -2.70 44.19 0.10
CA LYS A 669 -3.35 43.51 1.21
C LYS A 669 -4.55 42.68 0.75
N ILE A 670 -5.16 42.99 -0.40
CA ILE A 670 -6.37 42.30 -0.93
C ILE A 670 -6.14 40.80 -1.18
N LEU A 671 -4.94 40.39 -1.57
CA LEU A 671 -4.65 38.98 -1.85
C LEU A 671 -3.99 38.25 -0.68
N SER A 672 -3.79 38.93 0.44
CA SER A 672 -3.19 38.34 1.64
C SER A 672 -4.14 37.33 2.29
N LEU A 673 -3.56 36.39 3.04
CA LEU A 673 -4.28 35.34 3.76
C LEU A 673 -5.49 35.84 4.56
N GLY A 674 -5.38 37.01 5.21
CA GLY A 674 -6.43 37.57 6.08
C GLY A 674 -7.50 38.41 5.38
N GLN A 675 -7.25 38.86 4.15
CA GLN A 675 -8.12 39.83 3.46
C GLN A 675 -8.56 39.39 2.06
N SER A 676 -8.05 38.25 1.57
CA SER A 676 -8.55 37.62 0.36
C SER A 676 -10.06 37.43 0.44
N ALA A 677 -10.77 37.78 -0.64
CA ALA A 677 -12.22 37.67 -0.72
C ALA A 677 -12.72 36.25 -0.38
N ALA A 678 -11.91 35.23 -0.67
CA ALA A 678 -12.20 33.83 -0.36
C ALA A 678 -11.99 33.49 1.14
N LEU A 679 -10.99 34.08 1.79
CA LEU A 679 -10.50 33.69 3.11
C LEU A 679 -10.94 34.63 4.24
N ALA A 680 -11.36 35.85 3.94
CA ALA A 680 -11.76 36.84 4.95
C ALA A 680 -12.90 36.33 5.87
N GLY A 681 -13.81 35.50 5.33
CA GLY A 681 -14.87 34.87 6.12
C GLY A 681 -14.35 33.88 7.18
N PHE A 682 -13.29 33.13 6.87
CA PHE A 682 -12.65 32.20 7.80
C PHE A 682 -11.83 32.94 8.85
N SER A 683 -11.12 33.99 8.45
CA SER A 683 -10.38 34.88 9.37
C SER A 683 -11.31 35.51 10.42
N LYS A 684 -12.53 35.90 10.02
CA LYS A 684 -13.56 36.39 10.95
C LYS A 684 -14.02 35.31 11.94
N ARG A 685 -14.20 34.06 11.50
CA ARG A 685 -14.58 32.95 12.39
C ARG A 685 -13.48 32.64 13.40
N PHE A 686 -12.23 32.61 12.93
CA PHE A 686 -11.06 32.34 13.75
C PHE A 686 -10.85 33.37 14.88
N ILE A 687 -11.14 34.64 14.62
CA ILE A 687 -11.07 35.65 15.69
C ILE A 687 -12.19 35.46 16.70
N LYS A 688 -13.39 35.10 16.21
CA LYS A 688 -14.52 34.79 17.09
C LYS A 688 -14.22 33.63 18.04
N THR A 689 -13.43 32.65 17.60
CA THR A 689 -12.96 31.55 18.46
C THR A 689 -11.90 31.99 19.46
N LEU A 690 -11.10 33.01 19.15
CA LEU A 690 -10.08 33.55 20.06
C LEU A 690 -10.66 34.50 21.13
N GLU A 691 -11.82 35.12 20.92
CA GLU A 691 -12.34 36.23 21.73
C GLU A 691 -13.43 35.89 22.78
N GLU A 692 -13.74 34.62 23.06
CA GLU A 692 -14.72 34.16 24.09
C GLU A 692 -15.98 35.09 24.27
N ASP A 693 -16.73 35.33 23.20
CA ASP A 693 -18.03 36.02 23.17
C ASP A 693 -18.09 37.54 23.47
N ARG A 694 -16.97 38.29 23.53
CA ARG A 694 -17.06 39.70 23.99
C ARG A 694 -17.36 40.80 22.97
N PHE A 695 -17.15 40.68 21.66
CA PHE A 695 -17.56 41.73 20.70
C PHE A 695 -17.89 41.18 19.29
N ILE A 696 -18.89 41.80 18.62
CA ILE A 696 -19.25 41.49 17.23
C ILE A 696 -18.56 42.51 16.31
N HIS A 697 -17.57 42.04 15.53
CA HIS A 697 -16.81 42.88 14.60
C HIS A 697 -17.16 42.59 13.13
N ASP A 698 -17.27 43.64 12.30
CA ASP A 698 -17.68 43.57 10.89
C ASP A 698 -16.60 44.01 9.89
N GLU A 699 -15.41 44.41 10.34
CA GLU A 699 -14.30 44.84 9.46
C GLU A 699 -13.31 43.69 9.15
N PRO A 700 -12.71 43.66 7.94
CA PRO A 700 -11.68 42.68 7.57
C PRO A 700 -10.35 42.98 8.28
N MET A 701 -9.57 41.93 8.56
CA MET A 701 -8.35 42.03 9.36
C MET A 701 -7.20 42.72 8.61
N THR A 702 -7.04 44.01 8.87
CA THR A 702 -5.87 44.79 8.45
C THR A 702 -4.80 44.81 9.52
N THR A 703 -3.54 44.98 9.12
CA THR A 703 -2.42 45.22 10.05
C THR A 703 -2.70 46.43 10.96
N GLU A 704 -3.36 47.47 10.43
CA GLU A 704 -3.77 48.64 11.19
C GLU A 704 -4.88 48.33 12.21
N TYR A 705 -5.86 47.51 11.82
CA TYR A 705 -6.92 47.06 12.71
C TYR A 705 -6.39 46.11 13.80
N PHE A 706 -5.51 45.18 13.46
CA PHE A 706 -4.84 44.31 14.42
C PHE A 706 -3.99 45.12 15.41
N ASN A 707 -3.24 46.11 14.93
CA ASN A 707 -2.47 47.03 15.80
C ASN A 707 -3.38 47.89 16.69
N ARG A 708 -4.62 48.17 16.28
CA ARG A 708 -5.63 48.80 17.16
C ARG A 708 -6.10 47.83 18.24
N LEU A 709 -6.43 46.58 17.89
CA LEU A 709 -6.85 45.55 18.84
C LEU A 709 -5.75 45.23 19.87
N GLN A 710 -4.49 45.22 19.44
CA GLN A 710 -3.33 45.05 20.33
C GLN A 710 -3.21 46.24 21.30
N LYS A 711 -3.46 47.48 20.84
CA LYS A 711 -3.48 48.67 21.71
C LYS A 711 -4.68 48.71 22.66
N GLU A 712 -5.81 48.14 22.26
CA GLU A 712 -7.02 48.01 23.07
C GLU A 712 -6.92 46.86 24.08
N GLY A 713 -5.86 46.04 24.02
CA GLY A 713 -5.56 44.97 24.99
C GLY A 713 -6.41 43.70 24.82
N VAL A 714 -7.03 43.53 23.65
CA VAL A 714 -7.92 42.39 23.35
C VAL A 714 -7.13 41.15 22.91
N ILE A 715 -5.96 41.36 22.28
CA ILE A 715 -5.10 40.30 21.74
C ILE A 715 -3.65 40.60 22.17
N GLU A 716 -3.00 39.66 22.86
CA GLU A 716 -1.60 39.78 23.29
C GLU A 716 -0.58 39.36 22.22
N MET A 717 -1.06 38.77 21.12
CA MET A 717 -0.23 38.17 20.07
C MET A 717 0.23 39.17 19.00
N THR A 718 1.32 38.84 18.29
CA THR A 718 1.77 39.61 17.12
C THR A 718 1.00 39.25 15.84
N TYR A 719 0.99 40.13 14.84
CA TYR A 719 0.30 39.88 13.56
C TYR A 719 0.87 38.68 12.80
N GLN A 720 2.17 38.38 12.98
CA GLN A 720 2.79 37.19 12.37
C GLN A 720 2.32 35.91 13.05
N GLU A 721 2.28 35.87 14.38
CA GLU A 721 1.74 34.73 15.13
C GLU A 721 0.25 34.51 14.79
N TYR A 722 -0.53 35.57 14.67
CA TYR A 722 -1.93 35.47 14.22
C TYR A 722 -2.04 34.73 12.88
N ARG A 723 -1.16 35.02 11.92
CA ARG A 723 -1.18 34.38 10.59
C ARG A 723 -0.78 32.91 10.64
N ILE A 724 0.15 32.55 11.53
CA ILE A 724 0.57 31.15 11.72
C ILE A 724 -0.58 30.36 12.36
N LYS A 725 -1.15 30.83 13.46
CA LYS A 725 -2.30 30.16 14.09
C LYS A 725 -3.53 30.13 13.18
N TYR A 726 -3.72 31.17 12.35
CA TYR A 726 -4.79 31.17 11.36
C TYR A 726 -4.56 30.14 10.26
N LEU A 727 -3.32 29.87 9.84
CA LEU A 727 -3.01 28.76 8.93
C LEU A 727 -3.29 27.40 9.56
N GLU A 728 -2.96 27.22 10.84
CA GLU A 728 -3.28 25.99 11.59
C GLU A 728 -4.80 25.79 11.68
N TYR A 729 -5.56 26.85 11.96
CA TYR A 729 -7.03 26.81 11.95
C TYR A 729 -7.60 26.45 10.57
N LEU A 730 -7.02 26.97 9.48
CA LEU A 730 -7.45 26.60 8.12
C LEU A 730 -7.26 25.10 7.86
N LYS A 731 -6.19 24.50 8.40
CA LYS A 731 -5.96 23.05 8.34
C LYS A 731 -7.00 22.27 9.14
N GLU A 732 -7.34 22.72 10.36
CA GLU A 732 -8.41 22.09 11.16
C GLU A 732 -9.78 22.11 10.45
N GLU A 733 -10.06 23.16 9.67
CA GLU A 733 -11.27 23.28 8.85
C GLU A 733 -11.18 22.49 7.52
N GLY A 734 -10.09 21.78 7.26
CA GLY A 734 -9.89 20.90 6.09
C GLY A 734 -9.33 21.57 4.83
N LEU A 735 -8.71 22.75 4.96
CA LEU A 735 -8.01 23.48 3.88
C LEU A 735 -6.51 23.23 3.96
N ASP A 736 -6.10 21.98 3.72
CA ASP A 736 -4.70 21.54 3.85
C ASP A 736 -3.80 22.10 2.74
N GLY A 737 -4.34 22.35 1.54
CA GLY A 737 -3.57 22.70 0.36
C GLY A 737 -2.81 24.02 0.50
N ILE A 738 -3.43 25.02 1.12
CA ILE A 738 -2.77 26.31 1.43
C ILE A 738 -1.67 26.13 2.47
N TYR A 739 -1.95 25.33 3.51
CA TYR A 739 -1.01 25.04 4.58
C TYR A 739 0.23 24.34 4.03
N ASP A 740 0.05 23.23 3.31
CA ASP A 740 1.12 22.40 2.75
C ASP A 740 2.03 23.19 1.81
N LEU A 741 1.43 23.99 0.92
CA LEU A 741 2.19 24.81 -0.03
C LEU A 741 3.05 25.86 0.67
N LEU A 742 2.51 26.54 1.69
CA LEU A 742 3.23 27.60 2.41
C LEU A 742 4.28 27.01 3.36
N TYR A 743 4.00 25.90 4.01
CA TYR A 743 4.94 25.23 4.93
C TYR A 743 6.11 24.58 4.17
N SER A 744 5.84 23.99 3.01
CA SER A 744 6.86 23.40 2.13
C SER A 744 7.83 24.44 1.55
N ASN A 745 7.42 25.70 1.43
CA ASN A 745 8.23 26.78 0.85
C ASN A 745 8.93 27.68 1.88
N LYS A 746 8.82 27.39 3.19
CA LYS A 746 9.54 28.17 4.20
C LYS A 746 11.02 27.77 4.28
N MET A 747 11.88 28.77 4.16
CA MET A 747 13.29 28.69 4.52
C MET A 747 13.40 28.29 5.99
N ARG A 748 14.33 27.38 6.30
CA ARG A 748 14.46 26.81 7.64
C ARG A 748 15.76 27.21 8.30
N GLU A 749 15.66 27.66 9.53
CA GLU A 749 16.72 28.34 10.26
C GLU A 749 17.46 27.44 11.25
N ILE A 750 18.73 27.75 11.53
CA ILE A 750 19.54 27.03 12.52
C ILE A 750 20.00 28.02 13.58
N ILE A 751 19.92 27.60 14.85
CA ILE A 751 20.51 28.32 15.98
C ILE A 751 21.84 27.68 16.31
N HIS A 752 22.90 28.48 16.31
CA HIS A 752 24.24 28.02 16.64
C HIS A 752 24.60 28.39 18.08
N VAL A 753 25.01 27.42 18.89
CA VAL A 753 25.38 27.62 20.30
C VAL A 753 26.85 27.24 20.47
N GLN A 754 27.65 28.15 21.04
CA GLN A 754 29.08 27.93 21.29
C GLN A 754 29.32 27.94 22.79
N VAL A 755 29.88 26.86 23.34
CA VAL A 755 30.04 26.70 24.79
C VAL A 755 31.49 26.45 25.17
N GLY A 756 31.98 27.26 26.12
CA GLY A 756 33.33 27.18 26.67
C GLY A 756 34.42 27.69 25.73
N GLN A 757 35.66 27.70 26.22
CA GLN A 757 36.80 28.30 25.50
C GLN A 757 37.01 27.69 24.10
N CYS A 758 37.06 26.35 24.00
CA CYS A 758 37.27 25.68 22.72
C CYS A 758 36.10 25.90 21.76
N GLY A 759 34.86 25.74 22.24
CA GLY A 759 33.63 25.93 21.47
C GLY A 759 33.54 27.33 20.86
N ASN A 760 33.85 28.36 21.65
CA ASN A 760 33.89 29.74 21.20
C ASN A 760 35.02 30.02 20.18
N GLN A 761 36.20 29.41 20.35
CA GLN A 761 37.30 29.59 19.39
C GLN A 761 37.02 28.94 18.03
N ILE A 762 36.52 27.70 18.02
CA ILE A 762 36.16 27.01 16.76
C ILE A 762 34.94 27.66 16.11
N GLY A 763 33.95 28.06 16.92
CA GLY A 763 32.75 28.74 16.44
C GLY A 763 33.06 30.11 15.86
N GLN A 764 33.92 30.91 16.50
CA GLN A 764 34.39 32.16 15.93
C GLN A 764 35.05 31.94 14.56
N LYS A 765 35.94 30.94 14.45
CA LYS A 765 36.59 30.61 13.17
C LYS A 765 35.61 30.11 12.12
N PHE A 766 34.58 29.37 12.52
CA PHE A 766 33.49 28.97 11.64
C PHE A 766 32.75 30.18 11.08
N TRP A 767 32.33 31.13 11.93
CA TRP A 767 31.68 32.38 11.50
C TRP A 767 32.56 33.23 10.59
N GLU A 768 33.87 33.30 10.85
CA GLU A 768 34.83 33.99 9.97
C GLU A 768 34.84 33.37 8.56
N THR A 769 34.90 32.04 8.48
CA THR A 769 34.98 31.30 7.20
C THR A 769 33.67 31.41 6.41
N ILE A 770 32.52 31.16 7.04
CA ILE A 770 31.24 31.21 6.32
C ILE A 770 30.86 32.65 5.95
N SER A 771 31.20 33.65 6.77
CA SER A 771 30.96 35.06 6.41
C SER A 771 31.73 35.44 5.15
N GLN A 772 32.98 34.98 5.02
CA GLN A 772 33.76 35.18 3.80
C GLN A 772 33.15 34.44 2.59
N GLU A 773 32.65 33.22 2.78
CA GLU A 773 31.98 32.48 1.70
C GLU A 773 30.67 33.13 1.23
N HIS A 774 29.93 33.75 2.13
CA HIS A 774 28.72 34.53 1.84
C HIS A 774 29.02 35.98 1.44
N GLY A 775 30.29 36.40 1.32
CA GLY A 775 30.64 37.76 0.91
C GLY A 775 30.24 38.85 1.92
N LEU A 776 30.19 38.52 3.21
CA LEU A 776 29.89 39.45 4.30
C LEU A 776 31.15 40.08 4.86
N GLU A 777 31.14 41.41 4.98
CA GLU A 777 32.17 42.15 5.72
C GLU A 777 31.99 41.97 7.25
N PRO A 778 33.02 42.27 8.05
CA PRO A 778 32.91 42.23 9.53
C PRO A 778 31.83 43.13 10.13
N ASN A 779 31.31 44.09 9.36
CA ASN A 779 30.21 44.97 9.75
C ASN A 779 28.81 44.41 9.44
N GLY A 780 28.73 43.21 8.85
CA GLY A 780 27.49 42.54 8.46
C GLY A 780 26.91 43.00 7.12
N ASN A 781 27.64 43.83 6.35
CA ASN A 781 27.21 44.27 5.03
C ASN A 781 27.60 43.24 3.97
N TYR A 782 26.71 42.98 3.02
CA TYR A 782 26.99 42.13 1.88
C TYR A 782 27.73 42.90 0.77
N THR A 783 28.86 42.36 0.32
CA THR A 783 29.66 42.86 -0.81
C THR A 783 29.95 41.76 -1.84
N GLY A 784 29.18 40.66 -1.81
CA GLY A 784 29.36 39.55 -2.74
C GLY A 784 28.87 39.87 -4.16
N ASP A 785 29.41 39.12 -5.13
CA ASP A 785 29.10 39.27 -6.56
C ASP A 785 28.11 38.19 -7.07
N ASN A 786 27.77 37.18 -6.27
CA ASN A 786 27.03 35.99 -6.70
C ASN A 786 25.72 35.82 -5.91
N ASP A 787 24.59 35.81 -6.62
CA ASP A 787 23.24 35.69 -6.07
C ASP A 787 23.05 34.41 -5.22
N LEU A 788 23.74 33.31 -5.57
CA LEU A 788 23.71 32.05 -4.82
C LEU A 788 24.19 32.18 -3.37
N GLN A 789 24.98 33.22 -3.05
CA GLN A 789 25.43 33.49 -1.69
C GLN A 789 24.32 34.04 -0.79
N LEU A 790 23.31 34.70 -1.37
CA LEU A 790 22.20 35.28 -0.62
C LEU A 790 21.00 34.35 -0.50
N GLU A 791 20.86 33.38 -1.41
CA GLU A 791 19.65 32.55 -1.53
C GLU A 791 19.28 31.81 -0.24
N ARG A 792 20.27 31.31 0.52
CA ARG A 792 20.07 30.61 1.80
C ARG A 792 20.83 31.24 2.97
N ILE A 793 21.09 32.55 2.90
CA ILE A 793 21.81 33.26 3.98
C ILE A 793 21.03 33.23 5.31
N ASN A 794 19.70 33.18 5.24
CA ASN A 794 18.79 33.19 6.40
C ASN A 794 18.90 31.94 7.29
N VAL A 795 19.55 30.87 6.80
CA VAL A 795 19.78 29.65 7.59
C VAL A 795 20.60 29.98 8.84
N PHE A 796 21.68 30.75 8.69
CA PHE A 796 22.60 31.10 9.78
C PHE A 796 22.53 32.57 10.20
N TYR A 797 21.99 33.46 9.37
CA TYR A 797 21.97 34.90 9.66
C TYR A 797 20.54 35.43 9.77
N ASN A 798 20.32 36.33 10.72
CA ASN A 798 19.15 37.18 10.82
C ASN A 798 19.34 38.43 9.94
N GLU A 799 18.32 38.80 9.16
CA GLU A 799 18.32 40.02 8.36
C GLU A 799 17.81 41.22 9.19
N GLY A 800 18.70 42.18 9.45
CA GLY A 800 18.39 43.41 10.20
C GLY A 800 17.86 44.56 9.33
N SER A 801 17.36 45.61 9.99
CA SER A 801 16.63 46.75 9.40
C SER A 801 17.41 47.69 8.44
N GLN A 802 18.62 47.30 8.01
CA GLN A 802 19.44 48.03 7.03
C GLN A 802 20.13 47.11 6.00
N GLY A 803 19.62 45.88 5.80
CA GLY A 803 20.30 44.88 4.96
C GLY A 803 21.61 44.39 5.58
N LYS A 804 21.68 44.41 6.92
CA LYS A 804 22.80 43.86 7.71
C LYS A 804 22.46 42.46 8.14
N TYR A 805 23.39 41.54 7.95
CA TYR A 805 23.25 40.15 8.35
C TYR A 805 23.94 39.92 9.70
N VAL A 806 23.19 39.44 10.68
CA VAL A 806 23.67 39.17 12.04
C VAL A 806 23.61 37.67 12.29
N PRO A 807 24.71 37.01 12.70
CA PRO A 807 24.73 35.60 13.06
C PRO A 807 23.67 35.23 14.10
N ARG A 808 22.93 34.16 13.85
CA ARG A 808 22.07 33.50 14.85
C ARG A 808 22.93 32.62 15.76
N ALA A 809 23.79 33.28 16.53
CA ALA A 809 24.74 32.65 17.42
C ALA A 809 24.46 33.04 18.88
N VAL A 810 24.54 32.06 19.77
CA VAL A 810 24.57 32.22 21.22
C VAL A 810 25.94 31.78 21.70
N LEU A 811 26.63 32.66 22.44
CA LEU A 811 27.99 32.40 22.92
C LEU A 811 27.95 32.34 24.44
N VAL A 812 28.47 31.24 24.97
CA VAL A 812 28.38 30.91 26.39
C VAL A 812 29.75 30.54 26.90
N ASP A 813 30.18 31.15 28.00
CA ASP A 813 31.36 30.68 28.74
C ASP A 813 31.24 31.08 30.21
N LEU A 814 31.61 30.20 31.12
CA LEU A 814 31.73 30.54 32.54
C LEU A 814 32.90 31.51 32.77
N GLU A 815 33.91 31.46 31.90
CA GLU A 815 35.06 32.36 31.98
C GLU A 815 34.86 33.66 31.17
N PRO A 816 34.95 34.85 31.80
CA PRO A 816 34.74 36.13 31.11
C PRO A 816 35.85 36.48 30.11
N GLY A 817 37.08 35.97 30.33
CA GLY A 817 38.24 36.28 29.49
C GLY A 817 38.07 35.85 28.02
N THR A 818 37.33 34.77 27.78
CA THR A 818 37.03 34.30 26.42
C THR A 818 36.17 35.32 25.66
N MET A 819 35.19 35.93 26.32
CA MET A 819 34.29 36.90 25.70
C MET A 819 35.00 38.19 25.29
N ASP A 820 35.94 38.67 26.11
CA ASP A 820 36.76 39.82 25.77
C ASP A 820 37.64 39.55 24.54
N ALA A 821 38.20 38.33 24.44
CA ALA A 821 38.95 37.92 23.27
C ALA A 821 38.08 37.92 22.00
N ILE A 822 36.86 37.37 22.07
CA ILE A 822 35.92 37.37 20.93
C ILE A 822 35.52 38.79 20.53
N ARG A 823 35.21 39.68 21.49
CA ARG A 823 34.86 41.08 21.20
C ARG A 823 36.01 41.84 20.55
N SER A 824 37.26 41.52 20.91
CA SER A 824 38.46 42.11 20.32
C SER A 824 38.77 41.58 18.90
N SER A 825 38.15 40.47 18.51
CA SER A 825 38.38 39.84 17.22
C SER A 825 37.83 40.67 16.04
N PRO A 826 38.30 40.43 14.80
CA PRO A 826 37.86 41.20 13.64
C PRO A 826 36.34 41.13 13.41
N TYR A 827 35.73 39.96 13.62
CA TYR A 827 34.30 39.72 13.47
C TYR A 827 33.52 39.83 14.80
N GLY A 828 34.17 40.24 15.89
CA GLY A 828 33.53 40.35 17.21
C GLY A 828 32.34 41.32 17.26
N LYS A 829 32.36 42.35 16.40
CA LYS A 829 31.27 43.34 16.28
C LYS A 829 30.04 42.82 15.54
N LEU A 830 30.16 41.67 14.89
CA LEU A 830 29.09 41.05 14.11
C LEU A 830 28.06 40.38 15.03
N PHE A 831 28.51 39.83 16.17
CA PHE A 831 27.65 39.15 17.13
C PHE A 831 26.77 40.13 17.90
N ARG A 832 25.55 39.71 18.21
CA ARG A 832 24.63 40.49 19.04
C ARG A 832 25.16 40.54 20.48
N PRO A 833 25.32 41.73 21.09
CA PRO A 833 25.81 41.83 22.46
C PRO A 833 24.92 41.13 23.49
N ASP A 834 23.61 41.06 23.23
CA ASP A 834 22.62 40.39 24.07
C ASP A 834 22.82 38.86 24.11
N ASN A 835 23.50 38.28 23.10
CA ASN A 835 23.68 36.84 22.96
C ASN A 835 25.02 36.36 23.55
N LEU A 836 25.78 37.26 24.18
CA LEU A 836 27.04 36.96 24.87
C LEU A 836 26.74 36.76 26.35
N ILE A 837 26.73 35.51 26.79
CA ILE A 837 26.36 35.12 28.15
C ILE A 837 27.60 34.57 28.83
N PHE A 838 27.95 35.14 29.98
CA PHE A 838 29.14 34.70 30.68
C PHE A 838 29.02 34.72 32.19
N GLY A 839 29.72 33.78 32.82
CA GLY A 839 29.86 33.66 34.26
C GLY A 839 30.92 34.59 34.84
N GLN A 840 31.08 34.54 36.17
CA GLN A 840 32.15 35.25 36.89
C GLN A 840 33.31 34.32 37.29
N SER A 841 33.03 33.03 37.44
CA SER A 841 33.99 31.99 37.78
C SER A 841 34.03 30.94 36.68
N GLY A 842 35.19 30.32 36.47
CA GLY A 842 35.36 29.27 35.46
C GLY A 842 35.33 27.88 36.08
N ALA A 843 34.85 26.90 35.31
CA ALA A 843 34.70 25.51 35.77
C ALA A 843 36.01 24.77 36.08
N GLY A 844 37.19 25.35 35.79
CA GLY A 844 38.49 24.79 36.19
C GLY A 844 38.78 23.38 35.69
N ASN A 845 38.33 23.02 34.48
CA ASN A 845 38.40 21.68 33.89
C ASN A 845 37.69 20.57 34.72
N SER A 846 36.71 20.93 35.55
CA SER A 846 35.81 19.97 36.20
C SER A 846 34.46 19.95 35.49
N TRP A 847 34.06 18.79 34.96
CA TRP A 847 32.74 18.58 34.36
C TRP A 847 31.62 18.80 35.37
N ALA A 848 31.79 18.31 36.61
CA ALA A 848 30.77 18.43 37.66
C ALA A 848 30.45 19.90 38.01
N LYS A 849 31.45 20.79 38.01
CA LYS A 849 31.21 22.24 38.18
C LYS A 849 30.38 22.83 37.05
N GLY A 850 30.65 22.41 35.82
CA GLY A 850 29.90 22.83 34.64
C GLY A 850 28.48 22.27 34.62
N TYR A 851 28.26 21.08 35.16
CA TYR A 851 26.97 20.39 35.09
C TYR A 851 26.07 20.69 36.30
N TYR A 852 26.58 20.60 37.53
CA TYR A 852 25.79 20.69 38.77
C TYR A 852 25.88 22.04 39.48
N THR A 853 27.01 22.74 39.40
CA THR A 853 27.27 23.94 40.21
C THR A 853 27.11 25.23 39.40
N GLU A 854 28.20 25.76 38.83
CA GLU A 854 28.25 27.09 38.22
C GLU A 854 27.50 27.13 36.89
N GLY A 855 27.53 26.04 36.12
CA GLY A 855 26.78 25.97 34.87
C GLY A 855 25.28 25.85 35.09
N ALA A 856 24.83 25.15 36.12
CA ALA A 856 23.41 25.06 36.46
C ALA A 856 22.82 26.42 36.85
N GLU A 857 23.60 27.29 37.49
CA GLU A 857 23.17 28.67 37.78
C GLU A 857 23.05 29.52 36.50
N LEU A 858 23.90 29.28 35.49
CA LEU A 858 23.93 30.08 34.25
C LEU A 858 22.97 29.56 33.18
N VAL A 859 22.58 28.29 33.21
CA VAL A 859 21.84 27.61 32.14
C VAL A 859 20.50 28.29 31.82
N GLU A 860 19.77 28.77 32.83
CA GLU A 860 18.47 29.43 32.63
C GLU A 860 18.62 30.71 31.80
N SER A 861 19.68 31.50 32.07
CA SER A 861 19.97 32.71 31.29
C SER A 861 20.32 32.39 29.84
N VAL A 862 20.99 31.25 29.60
CA VAL A 862 21.29 30.76 28.25
C VAL A 862 20.01 30.35 27.52
N LEU A 863 19.15 29.58 28.17
CA LEU A 863 17.88 29.13 27.61
C LEU A 863 16.96 30.31 27.26
N ASP A 864 16.91 31.36 28.08
CA ASP A 864 16.15 32.57 27.77
C ASP A 864 16.56 33.21 26.43
N VAL A 865 17.86 33.25 26.14
CA VAL A 865 18.38 33.77 24.87
C VAL A 865 18.12 32.80 23.72
N VAL A 866 18.29 31.49 23.96
CA VAL A 866 17.97 30.46 22.96
C VAL A 866 16.49 30.53 22.57
N ARG A 867 15.57 30.67 23.54
CA ARG A 867 14.13 30.90 23.29
C ARG A 867 13.90 32.15 22.48
N LYS A 868 14.51 33.26 22.86
CA LYS A 868 14.38 34.52 22.12
C LYS A 868 14.84 34.39 20.67
N GLU A 869 15.93 33.67 20.40
CA GLU A 869 16.36 33.44 19.02
C GLU A 869 15.45 32.44 18.30
N ALA A 870 14.92 31.42 18.98
CA ALA A 870 13.96 30.45 18.43
C ALA A 870 12.62 31.11 18.05
N GLU A 871 12.08 31.97 18.89
CA GLU A 871 10.87 32.76 18.61
C GLU A 871 11.05 33.73 17.44
N ASN A 872 12.28 34.18 17.20
CA ASN A 872 12.62 35.04 16.05
C ASN A 872 12.84 34.27 14.73
N THR A 873 12.61 32.95 14.70
CA THR A 873 12.72 32.13 13.48
C THR A 873 11.36 31.87 12.83
N ASP A 874 11.32 31.83 11.49
CA ASP A 874 10.11 31.50 10.72
C ASP A 874 9.80 29.99 10.78
N CYS A 875 10.83 29.13 10.76
CA CYS A 875 10.78 27.68 10.84
C CYS A 875 12.14 27.08 11.29
N LEU A 876 12.35 26.93 12.60
CA LEU A 876 13.54 26.32 13.17
C LEU A 876 13.78 24.87 12.69
N GLN A 877 14.93 24.60 12.07
CA GLN A 877 15.43 23.23 11.82
C GLN A 877 15.87 22.58 13.12
N GLY A 878 16.65 23.33 13.90
CA GLY A 878 17.17 22.90 15.18
C GLY A 878 18.47 23.61 15.55
N PHE A 879 19.28 22.93 16.36
CA PHE A 879 20.41 23.51 17.08
C PHE A 879 21.74 22.90 16.63
N GLN A 880 22.76 23.74 16.55
CA GLN A 880 24.14 23.35 16.31
C GLN A 880 25.01 23.78 17.50
N LEU A 881 25.45 22.83 18.33
CA LEU A 881 26.34 23.07 19.45
C LEU A 881 27.81 22.89 19.03
N CYS A 882 28.70 23.78 19.48
CA CYS A 882 30.14 23.65 19.34
C CYS A 882 30.80 23.66 20.72
N HIS A 883 31.50 22.59 21.06
CA HIS A 883 32.11 22.42 22.39
C HIS A 883 33.29 21.44 22.39
N SER A 884 34.00 21.36 23.52
CA SER A 884 35.04 20.36 23.76
C SER A 884 34.62 19.43 24.89
N LEU A 885 34.89 18.14 24.73
CA LEU A 885 34.57 17.12 25.73
C LEU A 885 35.58 17.08 26.89
N GLY A 886 36.79 17.61 26.69
CA GLY A 886 37.84 17.60 27.72
C GLY A 886 37.78 18.75 28.74
N GLY A 887 37.06 19.83 28.44
CA GLY A 887 36.97 21.01 29.32
C GLY A 887 36.09 20.79 30.54
N GLY A 888 35.76 21.85 31.29
CA GLY A 888 34.71 21.84 32.33
C GLY A 888 33.42 22.50 31.85
N THR A 889 33.52 23.72 31.31
CA THR A 889 32.36 24.45 30.76
C THR A 889 31.82 23.81 29.49
N GLY A 890 32.69 23.59 28.49
CA GLY A 890 32.26 23.05 27.20
C GLY A 890 31.64 21.65 27.33
N SER A 891 32.14 20.85 28.25
CA SER A 891 31.70 19.47 28.47
C SER A 891 30.47 19.44 29.39
N GLY A 892 30.60 19.90 30.65
CA GLY A 892 29.54 19.86 31.66
C GLY A 892 28.36 20.76 31.31
N LEU A 893 28.58 22.08 31.18
CA LEU A 893 27.50 23.00 30.82
C LEU A 893 26.98 22.72 29.40
N GLY A 894 27.85 22.24 28.49
CA GLY A 894 27.44 21.78 27.17
C GLY A 894 26.44 20.64 27.26
N SER A 895 26.77 19.55 27.96
CA SER A 895 25.87 18.41 28.18
C SER A 895 24.56 18.80 28.88
N LEU A 896 24.61 19.69 29.89
CA LEU A 896 23.41 20.19 30.55
C LEU A 896 22.50 20.96 29.58
N LEU A 897 23.08 21.82 28.74
CA LEU A 897 22.34 22.56 27.72
C LEU A 897 21.72 21.62 26.69
N LEU A 898 22.38 20.53 26.32
CA LEU A 898 21.83 19.53 25.41
C LEU A 898 20.56 18.91 25.96
N SER A 899 20.60 18.41 27.20
CA SER A 899 19.44 17.84 27.89
C SER A 899 18.29 18.85 27.97
N LYS A 900 18.57 20.09 28.39
CA LYS A 900 17.52 21.13 28.50
C LYS A 900 16.92 21.56 27.17
N ILE A 901 17.73 21.67 26.12
CA ILE A 901 17.24 21.97 24.77
C ILE A 901 16.40 20.80 24.25
N ARG A 902 16.77 19.56 24.53
CA ARG A 902 16.01 18.37 24.11
C ARG A 902 14.67 18.28 24.83
N GLU A 903 14.61 18.59 26.13
CA GLU A 903 13.36 18.69 26.91
C GLU A 903 12.44 19.77 26.36
N GLU A 904 12.96 20.96 26.03
CA GLU A 904 12.15 22.09 25.58
C GLU A 904 11.76 21.99 24.09
N TYR A 905 12.60 21.38 23.26
CA TYR A 905 12.43 21.27 21.81
C TYR A 905 12.62 19.83 21.30
N PRO A 906 11.76 18.86 21.67
CA PRO A 906 11.93 17.45 21.31
C PRO A 906 11.85 17.19 19.79
N ASP A 907 11.04 17.97 19.07
CA ASP A 907 10.85 17.80 17.62
C ASP A 907 11.97 18.40 16.76
N ARG A 908 12.96 19.07 17.37
CA ARG A 908 14.00 19.81 16.64
C ARG A 908 15.30 19.02 16.62
N MET A 909 15.99 19.12 15.48
CA MET A 909 17.23 18.39 15.26
C MET A 909 18.38 19.01 16.06
N LEU A 910 19.08 18.22 16.85
CA LEU A 910 20.22 18.65 17.61
C LEU A 910 21.49 18.04 17.04
N CYS A 911 22.45 18.88 16.67
CA CYS A 911 23.76 18.44 16.21
C CYS A 911 24.89 19.08 16.99
N THR A 912 25.96 18.31 17.21
CA THR A 912 27.14 18.80 17.95
C THR A 912 28.41 18.65 17.13
N TYR A 913 29.31 19.63 17.25
CA TYR A 913 30.71 19.53 16.85
C TYR A 913 31.53 19.36 18.12
N SER A 914 31.91 18.11 18.37
CA SER A 914 32.48 17.67 19.64
C SER A 914 33.97 17.44 19.50
N VAL A 915 34.77 18.29 20.14
CA VAL A 915 36.23 18.15 20.15
C VAL A 915 36.66 17.18 21.25
N VAL A 916 37.22 16.05 20.83
CA VAL A 916 37.71 14.97 21.68
C VAL A 916 39.12 15.32 22.18
N PRO A 917 39.39 15.19 23.50
CA PRO A 917 40.69 15.51 24.07
C PRO A 917 41.80 14.56 23.62
N SER A 918 43.05 15.05 23.69
CA SER A 918 44.23 14.24 23.41
C SER A 918 45.43 14.67 24.29
N PRO A 919 46.17 13.71 24.87
CA PRO A 919 47.40 13.99 25.61
C PRO A 919 48.52 14.64 24.79
N LYS A 920 48.42 14.65 23.44
CA LYS A 920 49.40 15.32 22.57
C LYS A 920 49.23 16.84 22.55
N VAL A 921 48.04 17.33 22.88
CA VAL A 921 47.66 18.74 22.75
C VAL A 921 47.49 19.40 24.11
N SER A 922 47.03 18.67 25.11
CA SER A 922 46.84 19.15 26.48
C SER A 922 47.51 18.23 27.51
N ASP A 923 48.11 18.85 28.53
CA ASP A 923 48.77 18.16 29.65
C ASP A 923 47.80 17.86 30.82
N THR A 924 46.51 18.20 30.67
CA THR A 924 45.53 18.03 31.75
C THR A 924 45.10 16.56 31.86
N VAL A 925 45.31 15.95 33.02
CA VAL A 925 45.06 14.51 33.23
C VAL A 925 43.59 14.14 33.45
N VAL A 926 42.71 15.11 33.76
CA VAL A 926 41.29 14.86 34.06
C VAL A 926 40.37 14.90 32.84
N GLU A 927 40.89 15.25 31.66
CA GLU A 927 40.09 15.32 30.42
C GLU A 927 39.37 14.02 30.06
N PRO A 928 39.93 12.80 30.31
CA PRO A 928 39.20 11.56 30.05
C PRO A 928 37.93 11.43 30.89
N TYR A 929 37.90 11.93 32.13
CA TYR A 929 36.69 11.94 32.95
C TYR A 929 35.61 12.81 32.32
N ASN A 930 35.96 14.05 32.01
CA ASN A 930 35.04 14.99 31.37
C ASN A 930 34.50 14.42 30.04
N ALA A 931 35.35 13.75 29.27
CA ALA A 931 34.97 13.19 27.99
C ALA A 931 34.01 12.00 28.11
N VAL A 932 34.28 11.03 28.99
CA VAL A 932 33.39 9.87 29.19
C VAL A 932 32.01 10.32 29.68
N LEU A 933 31.96 11.24 30.65
CA LEU A 933 30.69 11.79 31.16
C LEU A 933 29.92 12.55 30.08
N SER A 934 30.62 13.30 29.24
CA SER A 934 29.96 14.03 28.14
C SER A 934 29.45 13.11 27.04
N VAL A 935 30.19 12.05 26.69
CA VAL A 935 29.76 11.10 25.67
C VAL A 935 28.51 10.35 26.13
N HIS A 936 28.44 9.94 27.40
CA HIS A 936 27.23 9.36 27.96
C HIS A 936 26.00 10.24 27.69
N GLN A 937 26.10 11.55 27.95
CA GLN A 937 25.02 12.50 27.68
C GLN A 937 24.76 12.76 26.19
N LEU A 938 25.78 12.64 25.34
CA LEU A 938 25.64 12.81 23.89
C LEU A 938 24.90 11.64 23.25
N VAL A 939 25.14 10.40 23.71
CA VAL A 939 24.50 9.19 23.18
C VAL A 939 22.97 9.27 23.27
N GLU A 940 22.45 9.86 24.34
CA GLU A 940 21.01 9.92 24.62
C GLU A 940 20.33 11.17 24.05
N ASN A 941 20.98 12.34 24.12
CA ASN A 941 20.33 13.62 23.87
C ASN A 941 20.57 14.21 22.46
N CYS A 942 21.50 13.65 21.69
CA CYS A 942 21.91 14.21 20.40
C CYS A 942 21.43 13.35 19.22
N ASP A 943 21.01 14.00 18.12
CA ASP A 943 20.66 13.27 16.89
C ASP A 943 21.89 13.01 15.99
N ALA A 944 22.95 13.83 16.12
CA ALA A 944 24.17 13.72 15.31
C ALA A 944 25.38 14.41 15.95
N THR A 945 26.49 13.68 16.07
CA THR A 945 27.73 14.18 16.68
C THR A 945 28.88 14.08 15.69
N PHE A 946 29.41 15.23 15.27
CA PHE A 946 30.62 15.30 14.45
C PHE A 946 31.84 15.22 15.36
N CYS A 947 32.51 14.06 15.34
CA CYS A 947 33.69 13.81 16.16
C CYS A 947 34.92 14.48 15.55
N ILE A 948 35.51 15.42 16.31
CA ILE A 948 36.73 16.12 15.95
C ILE A 948 37.80 15.77 16.96
N ASP A 949 38.81 15.03 16.56
CA ASP A 949 39.84 14.54 17.46
C ASP A 949 41.10 15.41 17.41
N ASN A 950 41.46 15.99 18.56
CA ASN A 950 42.70 16.74 18.69
C ASN A 950 43.94 15.90 18.37
N GLU A 951 43.90 14.58 18.58
CA GLU A 951 44.99 13.69 18.20
C GLU A 951 45.17 13.64 16.67
N ALA A 952 44.07 13.49 15.93
CA ALA A 952 44.09 13.45 14.47
C ALA A 952 44.49 14.79 13.89
N LEU A 953 43.94 15.89 14.41
CA LEU A 953 44.30 17.24 13.98
C LEU A 953 45.80 17.52 14.20
N TYR A 954 46.35 17.13 15.34
CA TYR A 954 47.78 17.26 15.62
C TYR A 954 48.62 16.43 14.65
N ASP A 955 48.25 15.17 14.44
CA ASP A 955 48.96 14.26 13.53
C ASP A 955 48.90 14.74 12.07
N ILE A 956 47.77 15.31 11.63
CA ILE A 956 47.62 15.94 10.30
C ILE A 956 48.57 17.14 10.17
N CYS A 957 48.55 18.06 11.13
CA CYS A 957 49.41 19.25 11.09
C CYS A 957 50.89 18.87 11.11
N PHE A 958 51.27 17.94 11.97
CA PHE A 958 52.66 17.53 12.16
C PHE A 958 53.18 16.65 11.02
N ARG A 959 52.45 15.57 10.67
CA ARG A 959 52.92 14.57 9.69
C ARG A 959 52.59 14.97 8.26
N THR A 960 51.40 15.50 7.99
CA THR A 960 50.91 15.80 6.63
C THR A 960 51.27 17.22 6.20
N LEU A 961 50.99 18.23 7.03
CA LEU A 961 51.30 19.63 6.73
C LEU A 961 52.76 20.03 7.04
N LYS A 962 53.51 19.17 7.73
CA LYS A 962 54.93 19.37 8.10
C LYS A 962 55.18 20.59 8.99
N LEU A 963 54.23 20.90 9.87
CA LEU A 963 54.37 21.95 10.89
C LEU A 963 55.10 21.35 12.09
N THR A 964 56.21 21.95 12.51
CA THR A 964 57.05 21.37 13.58
C THR A 964 56.41 21.46 14.96
N ASN A 965 55.66 22.52 15.24
CA ASN A 965 54.93 22.75 16.49
C ASN A 965 53.55 23.35 16.17
N PRO A 966 52.51 22.53 15.98
CA PRO A 966 51.20 23.03 15.63
C PRO A 966 50.52 23.72 16.82
N ALA A 967 50.03 24.95 16.59
CA ALA A 967 49.30 25.72 17.58
C ALA A 967 47.78 25.56 17.40
N TYR A 968 46.97 25.88 18.44
CA TYR A 968 45.51 25.85 18.36
C TYR A 968 44.93 26.63 17.18
N GLY A 969 45.55 27.73 16.78
CA GLY A 969 45.11 28.49 15.60
C GLY A 969 45.12 27.68 14.29
N GLU A 970 46.10 26.78 14.12
CA GLU A 970 46.22 25.92 12.93
C GLU A 970 45.23 24.74 13.01
N LEU A 971 45.05 24.16 14.20
CA LEU A 971 44.05 23.11 14.44
C LEU A 971 42.63 23.65 14.17
N ASN A 972 42.32 24.82 14.73
CA ASN A 972 41.02 25.48 14.55
C ASN A 972 40.76 25.86 13.10
N GLN A 973 41.80 26.15 12.31
CA GLN A 973 41.64 26.38 10.87
C GLN A 973 41.15 25.12 10.14
N LEU A 974 41.72 23.95 10.45
CA LEU A 974 41.24 22.67 9.90
C LEU A 974 39.79 22.40 10.32
N VAL A 975 39.48 22.59 11.60
CA VAL A 975 38.10 22.45 12.13
C VAL A 975 37.13 23.35 11.39
N SER A 976 37.45 24.64 11.21
CA SER A 976 36.58 25.58 10.52
C SER A 976 36.34 25.22 9.04
N THR A 977 37.36 24.63 8.38
CA THR A 977 37.25 24.18 6.99
C THR A 977 36.30 23.00 6.88
N VAL A 978 36.38 22.08 7.83
CA VAL A 978 35.49 20.91 7.94
C VAL A 978 34.06 21.34 8.25
N MET A 979 33.85 22.20 9.25
CA MET A 979 32.53 22.74 9.60
C MET A 979 31.90 23.50 8.43
N SER A 980 32.69 24.26 7.68
CA SER A 980 32.22 24.90 6.44
C SER A 980 31.80 23.85 5.41
N GLY A 981 32.59 22.80 5.22
CA GLY A 981 32.30 21.69 4.33
C GLY A 981 30.99 20.96 4.65
N VAL A 982 30.80 20.56 5.92
CA VAL A 982 29.58 19.87 6.40
C VAL A 982 28.34 20.75 6.24
N SER A 983 28.44 22.04 6.58
CA SER A 983 27.31 22.99 6.47
C SER A 983 27.04 23.47 5.04
N THR A 984 27.79 23.03 4.03
CA THR A 984 27.68 23.54 2.65
C THR A 984 26.30 23.24 2.04
N SER A 985 25.76 22.03 2.26
CA SER A 985 24.44 21.64 1.70
C SER A 985 23.27 22.39 2.33
N LEU A 986 23.48 22.94 3.53
CA LEU A 986 22.51 23.78 4.24
C LEU A 986 22.58 25.23 3.74
N ARG A 987 23.80 25.75 3.58
CA ARG A 987 24.08 27.17 3.26
C ARG A 987 23.90 27.55 1.80
N PHE A 988 24.07 26.60 0.90
CA PHE A 988 23.95 26.83 -0.54
C PHE A 988 22.87 25.92 -1.12
N PRO A 989 22.18 26.37 -2.18
CA PRO A 989 21.25 25.51 -2.88
C PRO A 989 22.01 24.32 -3.49
N GLY A 990 21.57 23.11 -3.13
CA GLY A 990 22.10 21.86 -3.64
C GLY A 990 20.99 20.81 -3.68
N GLN A 991 21.15 19.82 -4.55
CA GLN A 991 20.11 18.82 -4.86
C GLN A 991 19.86 17.83 -3.71
N LEU A 992 20.87 17.58 -2.86
CA LEU A 992 20.84 16.54 -1.82
C LEU A 992 21.18 17.12 -0.44
N ASN A 993 20.56 16.56 0.61
CA ASN A 993 20.76 16.93 2.03
C ASN A 993 20.57 18.43 2.34
N SER A 994 19.44 18.98 1.88
CA SER A 994 19.10 20.39 2.05
C SER A 994 18.72 20.82 3.47
N ASP A 995 18.40 19.87 4.35
CA ASP A 995 17.98 20.10 5.74
C ASP A 995 18.73 19.17 6.69
N LEU A 996 18.89 19.57 7.97
CA LEU A 996 19.49 18.73 9.02
C LEU A 996 18.76 17.39 9.18
N ARG A 997 17.43 17.41 9.23
CA ARG A 997 16.61 16.19 9.36
C ARG A 997 16.85 15.22 8.20
N LYS A 998 16.91 15.71 6.96
CA LYS A 998 17.20 14.87 5.78
C LYS A 998 18.61 14.29 5.82
N LEU A 999 19.58 15.09 6.27
CA LEU A 999 20.95 14.62 6.44
C LEU A 999 21.01 13.48 7.47
N PHE A 1000 20.34 13.61 8.62
CA PHE A 1000 20.42 12.61 9.69
C PHE A 1000 19.67 11.33 9.36
N VAL A 1001 18.47 11.43 8.77
CA VAL A 1001 17.73 10.24 8.28
C VAL A 1001 18.56 9.42 7.29
N ASN A 1002 19.39 10.07 6.46
CA ASN A 1002 20.25 9.36 5.51
C ASN A 1002 21.55 8.81 6.14
N MET A 1003 21.97 9.33 7.29
CA MET A 1003 23.29 9.07 7.88
C MET A 1003 23.24 8.21 9.15
N VAL A 1004 22.13 8.24 9.87
CA VAL A 1004 21.95 7.56 11.16
C VAL A 1004 20.95 6.43 10.96
N PRO A 1005 21.41 5.18 10.71
CA PRO A 1005 20.52 4.03 10.65
C PRO A 1005 19.97 3.66 12.03
N PHE A 1006 20.80 3.80 13.07
CA PHE A 1006 20.45 3.47 14.46
C PHE A 1006 20.64 4.68 15.37
N PRO A 1007 19.70 5.02 16.26
CA PRO A 1007 19.72 6.25 17.04
C PRO A 1007 21.00 6.46 17.86
N ARG A 1008 21.52 5.41 18.53
CA ARG A 1008 22.74 5.51 19.36
C ARG A 1008 24.02 5.66 18.52
N LEU A 1009 24.01 5.16 17.27
CA LEU A 1009 25.17 5.16 16.39
C LEU A 1009 25.21 6.42 15.50
N HIS A 1010 25.19 7.59 16.11
CA HIS A 1010 25.14 8.89 15.42
C HIS A 1010 26.47 9.66 15.47
N PHE A 1011 27.58 8.99 15.79
CA PHE A 1011 28.92 9.60 15.83
C PHE A 1011 29.63 9.51 14.46
N PHE A 1012 29.91 10.66 13.86
CA PHE A 1012 30.47 10.74 12.52
C PHE A 1012 31.98 10.99 12.53
N MET A 1013 32.68 10.21 11.70
CA MET A 1013 34.04 10.49 11.25
C MET A 1013 34.00 11.52 10.13
N VAL A 1014 34.67 12.66 10.32
CA VAL A 1014 34.72 13.71 9.31
C VAL A 1014 36.10 13.75 8.66
N GLY A 1015 36.16 13.98 7.35
CA GLY A 1015 37.38 14.13 6.59
C GLY A 1015 37.33 15.32 5.64
N PHE A 1016 38.49 15.84 5.27
CA PHE A 1016 38.58 16.92 4.30
C PHE A 1016 39.71 16.66 3.29
N ALA A 1017 39.45 17.01 2.04
CA ALA A 1017 40.42 16.98 0.97
C ALA A 1017 40.32 18.29 0.15
N PRO A 1018 41.44 18.91 -0.24
CA PRO A 1018 42.82 18.46 -0.01
C PRO A 1018 43.44 19.00 1.28
N LEU A 1019 44.27 18.17 1.91
CA LEU A 1019 45.18 18.58 2.99
C LEU A 1019 46.59 18.68 2.43
N THR A 1020 46.95 19.87 1.95
CA THR A 1020 48.29 20.14 1.40
C THR A 1020 48.91 21.34 2.08
N ALA A 1021 50.22 21.28 2.33
CA ALA A 1021 50.94 22.37 2.95
C ALA A 1021 50.84 23.66 2.10
N PHE A 1022 50.74 24.82 2.76
CA PHE A 1022 50.53 26.13 2.13
C PHE A 1022 51.51 26.44 0.98
N GLY A 1023 52.78 26.03 1.08
CA GLY A 1023 53.78 26.23 0.04
C GLY A 1023 53.64 25.31 -1.19
N SER A 1024 52.94 24.19 -1.05
CA SER A 1024 52.79 23.17 -2.10
C SER A 1024 51.49 23.29 -2.89
N GLN A 1025 50.51 24.05 -2.38
CA GLN A 1025 49.21 24.25 -3.03
C GLN A 1025 49.31 24.87 -4.43
N GLN A 1026 50.29 25.75 -4.67
CA GLN A 1026 50.45 26.42 -5.97
C GLN A 1026 50.99 25.50 -7.07
N TYR A 1027 51.62 24.39 -6.72
CA TYR A 1027 52.31 23.50 -7.67
C TYR A 1027 51.52 22.23 -8.01
N ARG A 1028 50.36 22.01 -7.36
CA ARG A 1028 49.58 20.77 -7.52
C ARG A 1028 48.24 21.06 -8.18
N ASN A 1029 48.00 20.45 -9.34
CA ASN A 1029 46.67 20.42 -9.94
C ASN A 1029 45.86 19.30 -9.28
N LEU A 1030 44.79 19.68 -8.59
CA LEU A 1030 43.86 18.73 -7.99
C LEU A 1030 42.93 18.16 -9.07
N SER A 1031 42.57 16.89 -8.94
CA SER A 1031 41.60 16.20 -9.80
C SER A 1031 40.55 15.49 -8.96
N VAL A 1032 39.39 15.18 -9.54
CA VAL A 1032 38.30 14.46 -8.84
C VAL A 1032 38.76 13.08 -8.31
N PRO A 1033 39.52 12.27 -9.07
CA PRO A 1033 40.04 11.00 -8.54
C PRO A 1033 40.98 11.19 -7.34
N GLU A 1034 41.83 12.24 -7.36
CA GLU A 1034 42.71 12.54 -6.23
C GLU A 1034 41.95 13.01 -4.99
N LEU A 1035 40.90 13.81 -5.16
CA LEU A 1035 40.03 14.22 -4.05
C LEU A 1035 39.34 12.99 -3.45
N THR A 1036 38.73 12.17 -4.30
CA THR A 1036 38.02 10.95 -3.87
C THR A 1036 38.96 9.99 -3.14
N ALA A 1037 40.17 9.77 -3.66
CA ALA A 1037 41.16 8.91 -3.00
C ALA A 1037 41.63 9.45 -1.64
N GLN A 1038 41.78 10.78 -1.51
CA GLN A 1038 42.14 11.42 -0.24
C GLN A 1038 41.00 11.40 0.77
N MET A 1039 39.75 11.51 0.30
CA MET A 1039 38.58 11.48 1.18
C MET A 1039 38.43 10.17 1.93
N PHE A 1040 38.85 9.04 1.35
CA PHE A 1040 38.83 7.72 2.00
C PHE A 1040 40.18 7.31 2.61
N ASP A 1041 41.17 8.21 2.66
CA ASP A 1041 42.47 7.95 3.30
C ASP A 1041 42.41 8.26 4.80
N ALA A 1042 42.90 7.34 5.63
CA ALA A 1042 42.94 7.51 7.09
C ALA A 1042 43.71 8.77 7.51
N ARG A 1043 44.70 9.19 6.71
CA ARG A 1043 45.50 10.40 6.95
C ARG A 1043 44.72 11.72 6.83
N ASN A 1044 43.54 11.67 6.25
CA ASN A 1044 42.67 12.83 6.03
C ASN A 1044 41.47 12.86 6.97
N MET A 1045 41.32 11.84 7.83
CA MET A 1045 40.28 11.77 8.84
C MET A 1045 40.63 12.68 10.02
N MET A 1046 39.63 13.42 10.48
CA MET A 1046 39.71 14.30 11.64
C MET A 1046 39.39 13.55 12.94
N ALA A 1047 39.06 12.26 12.87
CA ALA A 1047 39.03 11.34 13.99
C ALA A 1047 40.20 10.36 13.86
N ALA A 1048 40.93 10.08 14.95
CA ALA A 1048 42.11 9.21 14.89
C ALA A 1048 41.70 7.73 14.90
N SER A 1049 40.97 7.32 13.86
CA SER A 1049 40.54 5.95 13.64
C SER A 1049 40.83 5.58 12.18
N ASP A 1050 41.33 4.36 11.94
CA ASP A 1050 41.53 3.89 10.56
C ASP A 1050 40.23 3.31 10.02
N PRO A 1051 39.60 3.90 8.97
CA PRO A 1051 38.35 3.38 8.44
C PRO A 1051 38.46 1.94 7.90
N ARG A 1052 39.68 1.44 7.67
CA ARG A 1052 39.92 0.06 7.23
C ARG A 1052 39.77 -0.98 8.34
N HIS A 1053 39.79 -0.56 9.60
CA HIS A 1053 39.57 -1.46 10.74
C HIS A 1053 38.09 -1.67 11.06
N GLY A 1054 37.19 -0.96 10.36
CA GLY A 1054 35.74 -1.11 10.48
C GLY A 1054 35.04 -1.19 9.14
N ARG A 1055 33.72 -1.04 9.19
CA ARG A 1055 32.83 -0.94 8.02
C ARG A 1055 32.06 0.37 8.08
N TYR A 1056 31.80 0.96 6.93
CA TYR A 1056 30.92 2.10 6.78
C TYR A 1056 29.47 1.63 6.79
N LEU A 1057 28.69 2.13 7.74
CA LEU A 1057 27.24 2.03 7.74
C LEU A 1057 26.68 2.94 6.65
N THR A 1058 27.03 4.23 6.72
CA THR A 1058 26.63 5.26 5.77
C THR A 1058 27.79 6.22 5.49
N ALA A 1059 27.79 6.86 4.34
CA ALA A 1059 28.75 7.91 4.03
C ALA A 1059 28.12 9.02 3.18
N ALA A 1060 28.42 10.27 3.50
CA ALA A 1060 28.11 11.42 2.68
C ALA A 1060 29.39 12.10 2.21
N THR A 1061 29.45 12.43 0.91
CA THR A 1061 30.57 13.15 0.31
C THR A 1061 30.08 14.44 -0.33
N ILE A 1062 30.63 15.57 0.11
CA ILE A 1062 30.26 16.90 -0.36
C ILE A 1062 31.41 17.46 -1.19
N PHE A 1063 31.25 17.45 -2.50
CA PHE A 1063 32.19 18.03 -3.44
C PHE A 1063 31.86 19.50 -3.69
N ARG A 1064 32.87 20.36 -3.62
CA ARG A 1064 32.74 21.80 -3.85
C ARG A 1064 33.63 22.27 -4.99
N GLY A 1065 33.09 23.16 -5.82
CA GLY A 1065 33.74 23.73 -7.00
C GLY A 1065 33.09 23.26 -8.30
N ARG A 1066 33.55 23.84 -9.42
CA ARG A 1066 33.04 23.52 -10.76
C ARG A 1066 33.55 22.15 -11.21
N LEU A 1067 32.75 21.12 -10.96
CA LEU A 1067 33.08 19.72 -11.19
C LEU A 1067 32.05 19.08 -12.12
N SER A 1068 32.47 18.05 -12.86
CA SER A 1068 31.55 17.24 -13.66
C SER A 1068 30.86 16.22 -12.77
N THR A 1069 29.53 16.28 -12.68
CA THR A 1069 28.70 15.35 -11.89
C THR A 1069 29.00 13.89 -12.26
N LYS A 1070 28.99 13.60 -13.56
CA LYS A 1070 29.34 12.30 -14.13
C LYS A 1070 30.73 11.80 -13.72
N GLU A 1071 31.72 12.69 -13.59
CA GLU A 1071 33.06 12.26 -13.18
C GLU A 1071 33.08 11.86 -11.70
N VAL A 1072 32.41 12.64 -10.85
CA VAL A 1072 32.29 12.37 -9.42
C VAL A 1072 31.57 11.05 -9.16
N GLU A 1073 30.42 10.82 -9.79
CA GLU A 1073 29.67 9.56 -9.65
C GLU A 1073 30.49 8.35 -10.09
N ASN A 1074 31.15 8.43 -11.25
CA ASN A 1074 32.00 7.33 -11.74
C ASN A 1074 33.16 7.03 -10.78
N GLN A 1075 33.77 8.05 -10.17
CA GLN A 1075 34.84 7.84 -9.18
C GLN A 1075 34.30 7.24 -7.88
N MET A 1076 33.13 7.69 -7.42
CA MET A 1076 32.50 7.17 -6.21
C MET A 1076 32.05 5.71 -6.38
N LEU A 1077 31.45 5.37 -7.52
CA LEU A 1077 31.11 3.98 -7.87
C LEU A 1077 32.37 3.11 -7.96
N ALA A 1078 33.46 3.63 -8.56
CA ALA A 1078 34.72 2.90 -8.62
C ALA A 1078 35.32 2.62 -7.23
N VAL A 1079 35.21 3.56 -6.29
CA VAL A 1079 35.65 3.35 -4.91
C VAL A 1079 34.77 2.32 -4.20
N GLN A 1080 33.44 2.41 -4.33
CA GLN A 1080 32.51 1.43 -3.72
C GLN A 1080 32.76 0.02 -4.25
N GLN A 1081 32.92 -0.16 -5.57
CA GLN A 1081 33.19 -1.47 -6.16
C GLN A 1081 34.55 -2.04 -5.76
N LYS A 1082 35.57 -1.19 -5.63
CA LYS A 1082 36.91 -1.63 -5.23
C LYS A 1082 37.00 -2.00 -3.76
N ASN A 1083 36.22 -1.33 -2.93
CA ASN A 1083 36.27 -1.39 -1.47
C ASN A 1083 34.96 -1.95 -0.88
N SER A 1084 34.23 -2.79 -1.61
CA SER A 1084 32.88 -3.23 -1.23
C SER A 1084 32.83 -3.88 0.15
N SER A 1085 33.87 -4.61 0.55
CA SER A 1085 33.99 -5.24 1.88
C SER A 1085 34.04 -4.27 3.06
N TYR A 1086 34.36 -3.00 2.81
CA TYR A 1086 34.37 -1.93 3.82
C TYR A 1086 33.04 -1.20 3.90
N PHE A 1087 32.11 -1.47 3.00
CA PHE A 1087 30.74 -0.96 3.08
C PHE A 1087 29.85 -2.12 3.53
N VAL A 1088 28.90 -1.79 4.39
CA VAL A 1088 27.90 -2.75 4.81
C VAL A 1088 27.00 -3.14 3.62
N GLU A 1089 26.75 -4.45 3.47
CA GLU A 1089 25.99 -4.98 2.33
C GLU A 1089 24.46 -4.81 2.50
N TRP A 1090 23.99 -4.82 3.74
CA TRP A 1090 22.55 -4.73 4.08
C TRP A 1090 21.96 -3.32 4.01
N ILE A 1091 22.80 -2.27 3.92
CA ILE A 1091 22.36 -0.90 3.57
C ILE A 1091 22.62 -0.65 2.08
N PRO A 1092 21.66 -0.92 1.18
CA PRO A 1092 21.85 -0.66 -0.24
C PRO A 1092 22.01 0.84 -0.51
N ASN A 1093 23.01 1.22 -1.30
CA ASN A 1093 23.29 2.61 -1.66
C ASN A 1093 23.50 3.56 -0.46
N GLY A 1094 24.16 3.09 0.61
CA GLY A 1094 24.46 3.86 1.82
C GLY A 1094 25.44 5.03 1.65
N VAL A 1095 25.99 5.24 0.44
CA VAL A 1095 26.89 6.36 0.13
C VAL A 1095 26.16 7.40 -0.71
N LYS A 1096 26.06 8.63 -0.20
CA LYS A 1096 25.42 9.78 -0.86
C LYS A 1096 26.44 10.83 -1.26
N THR A 1097 26.30 11.36 -2.47
CA THR A 1097 27.16 12.41 -3.02
C THR A 1097 26.38 13.70 -3.17
N SER A 1098 26.97 14.83 -2.79
CA SER A 1098 26.40 16.17 -2.97
C SER A 1098 27.42 17.07 -3.65
N LEU A 1099 26.94 17.91 -4.57
CA LEU A 1099 27.76 18.82 -5.35
C LEU A 1099 27.35 20.26 -5.07
N CYS A 1100 28.33 21.14 -4.90
CA CYS A 1100 28.11 22.57 -4.74
C CYS A 1100 29.08 23.34 -5.63
N ASP A 1101 28.57 24.25 -6.46
CA ASP A 1101 29.38 25.01 -7.40
C ASP A 1101 30.30 26.03 -6.74
N ILE A 1102 30.00 26.43 -5.49
CA ILE A 1102 30.76 27.44 -4.75
C ILE A 1102 31.91 26.75 -3.99
N PRO A 1103 33.16 26.94 -4.43
CA PRO A 1103 34.31 26.40 -3.73
C PRO A 1103 34.56 27.18 -2.43
N PRO A 1104 35.24 26.57 -1.44
CA PRO A 1104 35.65 27.28 -0.23
C PRO A 1104 36.75 28.31 -0.53
N VAL A 1105 36.92 29.27 0.37
CA VAL A 1105 37.87 30.37 0.22
C VAL A 1105 39.31 29.84 0.06
N GLY A 1106 40.00 30.29 -0.99
CA GLY A 1106 41.40 29.93 -1.25
C GLY A 1106 41.61 28.60 -1.99
N LEU A 1107 40.55 27.82 -2.26
CA LEU A 1107 40.62 26.58 -3.03
C LEU A 1107 39.73 26.68 -4.28
N LYS A 1108 40.11 25.96 -5.34
CA LYS A 1108 39.26 25.84 -6.55
C LYS A 1108 38.30 24.67 -6.46
N MET A 1109 38.71 23.60 -5.78
CA MET A 1109 37.96 22.36 -5.62
C MET A 1109 38.29 21.75 -4.26
N SER A 1110 37.30 21.15 -3.60
CA SER A 1110 37.47 20.41 -2.36
C SER A 1110 36.44 19.30 -2.24
N GLY A 1111 36.70 18.33 -1.37
CA GLY A 1111 35.76 17.28 -0.98
C GLY A 1111 35.72 17.18 0.54
N THR A 1112 34.51 17.16 1.11
CA THR A 1112 34.28 16.93 2.54
C THR A 1112 33.64 15.57 2.70
N PHE A 1113 34.19 14.75 3.58
CA PHE A 1113 33.73 13.40 3.85
C PHE A 1113 33.05 13.37 5.22
N ILE A 1114 31.89 12.73 5.29
CA ILE A 1114 31.19 12.42 6.53
C ILE A 1114 30.91 10.92 6.48
N GLY A 1115 31.48 10.15 7.39
CA GLY A 1115 31.28 8.70 7.44
C GLY A 1115 30.73 8.29 8.79
N ASN A 1116 29.64 7.53 8.76
CA ASN A 1116 29.25 6.72 9.91
C ASN A 1116 29.94 5.36 9.76
N SER A 1117 31.00 5.16 10.54
CA SER A 1117 31.87 3.98 10.43
C SER A 1117 32.03 3.34 11.80
N THR A 1118 31.96 2.01 11.85
CA THR A 1118 32.19 1.25 13.07
C THR A 1118 33.61 1.41 13.61
N ALA A 1119 34.56 1.90 12.78
CA ALA A 1119 35.92 2.19 13.19
C ALA A 1119 36.01 3.29 14.27
N ILE A 1120 34.97 4.13 14.43
CA ILE A 1120 34.94 5.18 15.46
C ILE A 1120 35.07 4.61 16.89
N GLN A 1121 34.76 3.32 17.09
CA GLN A 1121 34.99 2.64 18.35
C GLN A 1121 36.44 2.72 18.85
N GLU A 1122 37.44 2.86 17.96
CA GLU A 1122 38.85 3.03 18.36
C GLU A 1122 39.06 4.32 19.19
N LEU A 1123 38.34 5.39 18.83
CA LEU A 1123 38.37 6.65 19.54
C LEU A 1123 37.80 6.49 20.95
N PHE A 1124 36.65 5.81 21.06
CA PHE A 1124 36.00 5.53 22.34
C PHE A 1124 36.84 4.59 23.22
N LYS A 1125 37.39 3.51 22.66
CA LYS A 1125 38.33 2.62 23.37
C LYS A 1125 39.52 3.39 23.94
N ARG A 1126 40.12 4.29 23.17
CA ARG A 1126 41.26 5.11 23.62
C ARG A 1126 40.90 5.99 24.81
N VAL A 1127 39.78 6.71 24.73
CA VAL A 1127 39.31 7.58 25.83
C VAL A 1127 38.98 6.74 27.06
N ASN A 1128 38.31 5.60 26.86
CA ASN A 1128 37.93 4.69 27.92
C ASN A 1128 39.15 4.06 28.62
N GLU A 1129 40.17 3.60 27.90
CA GLU A 1129 41.40 3.08 28.50
C GLU A 1129 42.09 4.09 29.44
N GLN A 1130 42.10 5.38 29.04
CA GLN A 1130 42.65 6.46 29.87
C GLN A 1130 41.78 6.73 31.09
N PHE A 1131 40.45 6.74 30.91
CA PHE A 1131 39.48 6.85 31.97
C PHE A 1131 39.65 5.73 33.01
N THR A 1132 39.61 4.47 32.58
CA THR A 1132 39.72 3.29 33.45
C THR A 1132 41.06 3.29 34.20
N ALA A 1133 42.17 3.70 33.55
CA ALA A 1133 43.47 3.80 34.19
C ALA A 1133 43.50 4.82 35.34
N MET A 1134 42.80 5.94 35.18
CA MET A 1134 42.63 6.99 36.19
C MET A 1134 41.65 6.55 37.29
N PHE A 1135 40.48 6.04 36.90
CA PHE A 1135 39.39 5.63 37.79
C PHE A 1135 39.77 4.48 38.71
N ARG A 1136 40.51 3.48 38.21
CA ARG A 1136 41.07 2.38 39.03
C ARG A 1136 41.97 2.88 40.17
N ARG A 1137 42.58 4.06 40.01
CA ARG A 1137 43.43 4.70 41.04
C ARG A 1137 42.67 5.74 41.87
N LYS A 1138 41.40 6.00 41.54
CA LYS A 1138 40.56 7.07 42.09
C LYS A 1138 41.27 8.43 42.13
N ALA A 1139 42.08 8.72 41.11
CA ALA A 1139 42.82 9.98 41.03
C ALA A 1139 41.84 11.12 40.75
N PHE A 1140 41.89 12.22 41.51
CA PHE A 1140 41.07 13.42 41.31
C PHE A 1140 39.54 13.24 41.35
N VAL A 1141 39.02 12.06 41.72
CA VAL A 1141 37.57 11.80 41.85
C VAL A 1141 36.89 12.77 42.83
N HIS A 1142 37.59 13.15 43.91
CA HIS A 1142 37.09 14.14 44.89
C HIS A 1142 36.72 15.50 44.28
N TRP A 1143 37.33 15.92 43.16
CA TRP A 1143 36.95 17.18 42.49
C TRP A 1143 35.56 17.16 41.84
N TYR A 1144 34.99 15.97 41.69
CA TYR A 1144 33.66 15.76 41.13
C TYR A 1144 32.67 15.46 42.26
N THR A 1145 33.07 14.62 43.22
CA THR A 1145 32.19 14.27 44.34
C THR A 1145 31.98 15.42 45.34
N GLU A 1146 32.95 16.32 45.50
CA GLU A 1146 32.77 17.55 46.29
C GLU A 1146 31.76 18.52 45.65
N GLU A 1147 31.50 18.40 44.35
CA GLU A 1147 30.52 19.20 43.60
C GLU A 1147 29.14 18.54 43.52
N GLY A 1148 28.94 17.41 44.21
CA GLY A 1148 27.65 16.73 44.33
C GLY A 1148 27.44 15.50 43.44
N MET A 1149 28.44 15.12 42.64
CA MET A 1149 28.38 13.94 41.78
C MET A 1149 28.63 12.64 42.56
N ASP A 1150 27.92 11.55 42.25
CA ASP A 1150 28.21 10.25 42.86
C ASP A 1150 29.33 9.48 42.12
N GLU A 1151 30.07 8.62 42.82
CA GLU A 1151 31.00 7.68 42.19
C GLU A 1151 30.28 6.68 41.26
N MET A 1152 28.98 6.44 41.50
CA MET A 1152 28.16 5.54 40.68
C MET A 1152 27.98 6.08 39.25
N GLU A 1153 27.80 7.40 39.08
CA GLU A 1153 27.66 8.05 37.76
C GLU A 1153 28.91 7.82 36.88
N PHE A 1154 30.11 7.76 37.47
CA PHE A 1154 31.32 7.39 36.72
C PHE A 1154 31.27 5.97 36.17
N THR A 1155 30.70 5.05 36.96
CA THR A 1155 30.59 3.64 36.59
C THR A 1155 29.53 3.44 35.51
N GLU A 1156 28.40 4.16 35.61
CA GLU A 1156 27.34 4.17 34.59
C GLU A 1156 27.86 4.72 33.26
N ALA A 1157 28.57 5.86 33.29
CA ALA A 1157 29.15 6.43 32.08
C ALA A 1157 30.23 5.52 31.45
N GLU A 1158 31.03 4.83 32.27
CA GLU A 1158 31.97 3.81 31.78
C GLU A 1158 31.25 2.62 31.15
N SER A 1159 30.15 2.14 31.77
CA SER A 1159 29.33 1.05 31.22
C SER A 1159 28.73 1.43 29.87
N ASN A 1160 28.01 2.56 29.79
CA ASN A 1160 27.35 3.00 28.57
C ASN A 1160 28.36 3.22 27.42
N MET A 1161 29.56 3.74 27.72
CA MET A 1161 30.65 3.82 26.74
C MET A 1161 31.09 2.44 26.21
N ASN A 1162 31.19 1.44 27.09
CA ASN A 1162 31.53 0.06 26.69
C ASN A 1162 30.40 -0.59 25.88
N ASP A 1163 29.15 -0.31 26.23
CA ASP A 1163 27.97 -0.80 25.52
C ASP A 1163 27.94 -0.22 24.09
N LEU A 1164 28.15 1.08 23.94
CA LEU A 1164 28.29 1.74 22.64
C LEU A 1164 29.41 1.12 21.78
N VAL A 1165 30.56 0.82 22.40
CA VAL A 1165 31.66 0.14 21.71
C VAL A 1165 31.27 -1.28 21.27
N SER A 1166 30.49 -1.98 22.09
CA SER A 1166 30.01 -3.34 21.80
C SER A 1166 28.99 -3.34 20.66
N GLU A 1167 28.08 -2.35 20.61
CA GLU A 1167 27.15 -2.15 19.50
C GLU A 1167 27.88 -1.90 18.18
N TYR A 1168 28.86 -0.98 18.16
CA TYR A 1168 29.68 -0.77 16.96
C TYR A 1168 30.42 -2.05 16.53
N GLN A 1169 30.83 -2.89 17.47
CA GLN A 1169 31.47 -4.18 17.16
C GLN A 1169 30.46 -5.19 16.59
N GLN A 1170 29.24 -5.24 17.12
CA GLN A 1170 28.17 -6.12 16.64
C GLN A 1170 27.85 -5.86 15.17
N TYR A 1171 27.54 -4.61 14.78
CA TYR A 1171 27.23 -4.30 13.39
C TYR A 1171 28.45 -4.38 12.46
N GLN A 1172 29.66 -4.32 13.01
CA GLN A 1172 30.87 -4.56 12.23
C GLN A 1172 30.97 -6.04 11.80
N GLU A 1173 30.51 -6.97 12.64
CA GLU A 1173 30.56 -8.41 12.40
C GLU A 1173 29.32 -8.96 11.69
N ALA A 1174 28.17 -8.26 11.80
CA ALA A 1174 26.91 -8.64 11.17
C ALA A 1174 27.01 -8.89 9.66
N THR A 1175 26.26 -9.89 9.18
CA THR A 1175 26.08 -10.21 7.76
C THR A 1175 24.61 -10.12 7.34
N ALA A 1176 24.34 -10.03 6.04
CA ALA A 1176 22.98 -9.83 5.52
C ALA A 1176 22.02 -11.00 5.81
N ASP A 1177 22.53 -12.17 6.17
CA ASP A 1177 21.69 -13.34 6.53
C ASP A 1177 21.23 -13.29 8.00
N ASP A 1178 21.83 -12.44 8.84
CA ASP A 1178 21.55 -12.37 10.28
C ASP A 1178 20.51 -11.28 10.64
N GLU A 1179 20.01 -10.52 9.65
CA GLU A 1179 19.15 -9.32 9.84
C GLU A 1179 17.76 -9.65 10.39
N GLU A 1180 17.15 -10.76 9.98
CA GLU A 1180 15.81 -11.16 10.46
C GLU A 1180 15.80 -11.51 11.95
N GLU A 1181 16.92 -12.04 12.49
CA GLU A 1181 17.03 -12.42 13.91
C GLU A 1181 17.30 -11.19 14.81
N TYR A 1182 18.08 -10.21 14.32
CA TYR A 1182 18.45 -9.03 15.12
C TYR A 1182 17.38 -7.93 15.15
N LEU A 1183 16.62 -7.75 14.06
CA LEU A 1183 15.48 -6.82 14.05
C LEU A 1183 14.37 -7.29 14.98
N GLU A 1184 14.16 -8.61 15.10
CA GLU A 1184 13.25 -9.19 16.10
C GLU A 1184 13.77 -8.94 17.53
N GLU A 1185 15.08 -9.15 17.80
CA GLU A 1185 15.66 -8.89 19.13
C GLU A 1185 15.59 -7.41 19.57
N GLU A 1186 15.74 -6.44 18.65
CA GLU A 1186 15.57 -5.01 18.97
C GLU A 1186 14.10 -4.62 19.22
N GLU A 1187 13.14 -5.13 18.43
CA GLU A 1187 11.70 -4.93 18.71
C GLU A 1187 11.31 -5.50 20.09
N TYR A 1188 11.90 -6.64 20.49
CA TYR A 1188 11.67 -7.22 21.81
C TYR A 1188 12.26 -6.39 22.97
N LEU A 1189 13.39 -5.72 22.76
CA LEU A 1189 14.02 -4.86 23.78
C LEU A 1189 13.30 -3.51 23.90
N GLU A 1190 12.84 -2.92 22.79
CA GLU A 1190 12.02 -1.70 22.82
C GLU A 1190 10.65 -1.94 23.51
N GLU A 1191 10.04 -3.13 23.31
CA GLU A 1191 8.81 -3.51 24.02
C GLU A 1191 9.02 -3.73 25.53
N GLU A 1192 10.21 -4.15 25.98
CA GLU A 1192 10.52 -4.29 27.42
C GLU A 1192 10.76 -2.93 28.10
N ASP A 1193 11.41 -1.98 27.41
CA ASP A 1193 11.63 -0.62 27.93
C ASP A 1193 10.31 0.18 28.00
N ASP A 1194 9.42 0.05 27.02
CA ASP A 1194 8.10 0.69 27.04
C ASP A 1194 7.19 0.11 28.15
N GLN A 1195 7.32 -1.18 28.48
CA GLN A 1195 6.59 -1.80 29.60
C GLN A 1195 7.11 -1.36 30.98
N ALA A 1196 8.38 -0.98 31.10
CA ALA A 1196 8.94 -0.48 32.35
C ALA A 1196 8.43 0.93 32.72
N TYR A 1197 8.04 1.74 31.73
CA TYR A 1197 7.45 3.07 31.95
C TYR A 1197 5.97 3.01 32.37
N ASP A 1198 5.21 2.00 31.95
CA ASP A 1198 3.79 1.83 32.32
C ASP A 1198 3.59 1.27 33.75
N ASP A 1199 4.62 0.64 34.35
CA ASP A 1199 4.55 0.09 35.71
C ASP A 1199 4.91 1.11 36.82
N GLU A 1200 5.33 2.34 36.48
CA GLU A 1200 5.63 3.43 37.43
C GLU A 1200 4.63 4.61 37.45
N GLU A 1201 3.46 4.53 36.79
CA GLU A 1201 2.33 5.47 36.99
C GLU A 1201 1.36 5.10 38.14
#